data_AF-A0A7J7DFK5-F1
#
_entry.id   AF-A0A7J7DFK5-F1
#
_cell.length_a   1.000
_cell.length_b   1.000
_cell.length_c   1.000
_cell.angle_alpha   90.00
_cell.angle_beta   90.00
_cell.angle_gamma   90.00
#
_symmetry.space_group_name_H-M   'P 1'
#
loop_
_entity.id
_entity.type
_entity.pdbx_description
1 polymer ?
#
loop_
_entity_poly.entity_id
_entity_poly.type
_entity_poly.pdbx_seq_one_letter_code
_entity_poly.pdbx_strand_id
1 'polypeptide(L)'
;MDRRSWLWRRKSSEKSPGETESSGSLSSHSEKFSDDQGYPTHNTQSPEVTSKPIPADEEVNDNVKILKEKLSAAVLNISAKEELVKQHAKVAEEAVSGWEKADNEVVVLKQQLEAATQKNSALENRVGHLDGALKECVRQLRQGREEQEQKIQEAIGKRIHEWESTKAELEHQLLELQTQLKTAKTETVALVDSDHYRKLEAAERENSRLQLELLSRAEEIEFRILERDLSTEAAETASKQHLESIKKVAKLEAECRRLKAVARKMSPANDHRSFSVSSIYAESFADSQSDNGERLLAVESDMRNASSSRKNEGDPSQSEASSVVTELDPFKNKKTVTKNLVVPPLEINLMDDFLEMERLAALPDTASGNSYLEAGPVSDQADSGESVLKAELEAATYRTSELEEKLEKMEQEKEELGLELAECQRQIEISRGQVKEAEMKLMELNSQLALATCRTSELEDKLEKMEQEKEELGLELTKCQRQIEISRGQLKEAEIKLMELNSQLALATYRTSEMEEKQEKMEQEKEELGLELTECQRQIEISRGQLNEAEMKLIELNSQLALANGSKQAAVDEMTATDGQRKMAESQLRVAEDEIKTLGLKIGSLEADLENERALSAENIAKCQKLDDELLRMKNEAKLKHEAAFQSVASVNAESKIKQDKELAVAASKLAECQKTISSLGRQLKSLATLEDFLIDFDKPVNLTNDGLPSSRRGFQ
;
A
#
# COMPACT_ATOMS: atom_id res chain seq x y z
N MET A 1 -22.84 -15.80 9.32
CA MET A 1 -23.36 -14.87 8.28
C MET A 1 -22.99 -15.44 6.92
N ASP A 2 -23.93 -16.10 6.25
CA ASP A 2 -23.65 -16.77 4.98
C ASP A 2 -23.53 -15.78 3.81
N ARG A 3 -22.41 -15.86 3.07
CA ARG A 3 -22.23 -15.08 1.84
C ARG A 3 -22.95 -15.78 0.69
N ARG A 4 -24.12 -15.23 0.33
CA ARG A 4 -24.97 -15.69 -0.79
C ARG A 4 -24.18 -15.78 -2.11
N SER A 5 -23.98 -16.99 -2.63
CA SER A 5 -23.49 -17.21 -3.99
C SER A 5 -24.62 -17.00 -5.01
N TRP A 6 -24.52 -15.98 -5.85
CA TRP A 6 -25.48 -15.75 -6.94
C TRP A 6 -25.13 -16.61 -8.16
N LEU A 7 -26.09 -17.40 -8.65
CA LEU A 7 -25.92 -18.26 -9.81
C LEU A 7 -26.32 -17.54 -11.11
N TRP A 8 -25.32 -17.01 -11.83
CA TRP A 8 -25.47 -16.63 -13.24
C TRP A 8 -24.67 -17.58 -14.13
N ARG A 9 -25.35 -18.58 -14.72
CA ARG A 9 -24.77 -19.50 -15.71
C ARG A 9 -25.36 -19.25 -17.09
N ARG A 10 -24.76 -18.34 -17.87
CA ARG A 10 -24.90 -18.36 -19.34
C ARG A 10 -23.88 -19.32 -19.95
N LYS A 11 -24.20 -19.87 -21.12
CA LYS A 11 -23.40 -20.88 -21.83
C LYS A 11 -22.52 -20.24 -22.91
N SER A 12 -21.26 -20.66 -22.96
CA SER A 12 -20.53 -21.06 -24.18
C SER A 12 -19.72 -22.30 -23.76
N SER A 13 -19.93 -23.49 -24.33
CA SER A 13 -19.64 -23.88 -25.71
C SER A 13 -18.13 -23.97 -25.99
N GLU A 14 -17.46 -24.96 -25.40
CA GLU A 14 -16.40 -25.75 -26.06
C GLU A 14 -15.93 -26.89 -25.13
N LYS A 15 -16.18 -28.14 -25.55
CA LYS A 15 -15.52 -29.33 -24.98
C LYS A 15 -15.59 -30.50 -25.96
N SER A 16 -14.61 -30.55 -26.86
CA SER A 16 -14.20 -31.83 -27.45
C SER A 16 -13.62 -32.72 -26.34
N PRO A 17 -13.85 -34.03 -26.44
CA PRO A 17 -12.78 -34.99 -26.23
C PRO A 17 -12.55 -35.83 -27.49
N GLY A 18 -11.29 -36.24 -27.71
CA GLY A 18 -11.01 -37.45 -28.49
C GLY A 18 -11.35 -38.71 -27.68
N GLU A 19 -10.95 -39.90 -28.11
CA GLU A 19 -10.06 -40.27 -29.23
C GLU A 19 -10.58 -41.56 -29.88
N THR A 20 -9.92 -42.06 -30.94
CA THR A 20 -9.84 -43.49 -31.36
C THR A 20 -11.14 -44.34 -31.43
N GLU A 21 -11.54 -44.99 -32.53
CA GLU A 21 -10.77 -45.84 -33.44
C GLU A 21 -11.47 -46.03 -34.81
N SER A 22 -10.77 -46.68 -35.76
CA SER A 22 -11.30 -47.61 -36.78
C SER A 22 -12.54 -47.21 -37.60
N SER A 23 -12.32 -46.62 -38.78
CA SER A 23 -13.32 -46.50 -39.86
C SER A 23 -13.02 -47.49 -41.00
N GLY A 24 -13.28 -48.78 -40.76
CA GLY A 24 -13.04 -49.86 -41.73
C GLY A 24 -14.31 -50.50 -42.29
N SER A 25 -14.98 -49.85 -43.25
CA SER A 25 -16.10 -50.41 -44.06
C SER A 25 -17.43 -50.63 -43.31
N LEU A 26 -18.63 -50.83 -43.90
CA LEU A 26 -19.11 -51.06 -45.29
C LEU A 26 -20.48 -50.38 -45.55
N SER A 27 -20.84 -50.28 -46.84
CA SER A 27 -22.19 -50.51 -47.42
C SER A 27 -23.17 -49.34 -47.66
N SER A 28 -23.90 -49.47 -48.78
CA SER A 28 -25.03 -48.65 -49.27
C SER A 28 -24.69 -47.20 -49.69
N HIS A 29 -25.10 -46.68 -50.84
CA HIS A 29 -25.88 -47.24 -51.95
C HIS A 29 -25.34 -46.63 -53.26
N SER A 30 -24.91 -47.46 -54.21
CA SER A 30 -24.40 -47.01 -55.52
C SER A 30 -25.22 -47.69 -56.62
N GLU A 31 -25.69 -46.90 -57.58
CA GLU A 31 -26.44 -47.42 -58.72
C GLU A 31 -25.47 -48.01 -59.76
N LYS A 32 -25.87 -49.15 -60.35
CA LYS A 32 -25.12 -49.81 -61.41
C LYS A 32 -25.13 -48.92 -62.66
N PHE A 33 -24.04 -48.87 -63.42
CA PHE A 33 -24.01 -49.12 -64.87
C PHE A 33 -22.59 -48.92 -65.46
N SER A 34 -21.77 -49.96 -65.39
CA SER A 34 -20.62 -50.26 -66.28
C SER A 34 -19.96 -51.57 -65.84
N ASP A 35 -19.21 -52.29 -66.66
CA ASP A 35 -19.38 -52.59 -68.09
C ASP A 35 -18.46 -53.78 -68.41
N ASP A 36 -18.99 -54.90 -68.91
CA ASP A 36 -18.23 -55.90 -69.68
C ASP A 36 -19.18 -56.90 -70.37
N GLN A 37 -19.10 -57.01 -71.69
CA GLN A 37 -19.70 -58.11 -72.45
C GLN A 37 -18.61 -59.08 -72.89
N GLY A 38 -18.49 -60.18 -72.16
CA GLY A 38 -17.58 -61.27 -72.50
C GLY A 38 -17.89 -61.89 -73.87
N TYR A 39 -16.98 -61.68 -74.82
CA TYR A 39 -16.79 -62.53 -75.99
C TYR A 39 -16.38 -63.96 -75.55
N PRO A 40 -16.52 -65.04 -76.37
CA PRO A 40 -16.61 -65.02 -77.84
C PRO A 40 -17.57 -66.07 -78.48
N THR A 41 -17.38 -66.24 -79.79
CA THR A 41 -17.53 -67.47 -80.62
C THR A 41 -18.89 -67.91 -81.19
N HIS A 42 -18.87 -68.07 -82.54
CA HIS A 42 -19.76 -68.84 -83.43
C HIS A 42 -21.25 -68.41 -83.47
N ASN A 43 -21.92 -68.34 -84.63
CA ASN A 43 -21.78 -69.25 -85.78
C ASN A 43 -22.00 -68.58 -87.15
N THR A 44 -21.66 -69.29 -88.23
CA THR A 44 -21.85 -68.89 -89.63
C THR A 44 -23.32 -68.92 -90.08
N GLN A 45 -23.75 -67.96 -90.93
CA GLN A 45 -24.33 -68.32 -92.24
C GLN A 45 -24.48 -67.15 -93.23
N SER A 46 -24.40 -67.51 -94.51
CA SER A 46 -24.80 -66.78 -95.72
C SER A 46 -25.10 -67.86 -96.79
N PRO A 47 -25.62 -67.54 -97.98
CA PRO A 47 -26.89 -66.84 -98.23
C PRO A 47 -27.78 -67.56 -99.27
N GLU A 48 -29.09 -67.31 -99.27
CA GLU A 48 -29.99 -67.60 -100.40
C GLU A 48 -30.87 -66.35 -100.63
N VAL A 49 -30.90 -65.65 -101.76
CA VAL A 49 -31.00 -66.05 -103.18
C VAL A 49 -32.37 -66.64 -103.52
N THR A 50 -33.27 -65.77 -104.00
CA THR A 50 -34.39 -66.17 -104.87
C THR A 50 -34.32 -65.35 -106.16
N SER A 51 -34.11 -66.05 -107.27
CA SER A 51 -33.81 -65.45 -108.57
C SER A 51 -35.06 -65.12 -109.38
N LYS A 52 -35.04 -64.00 -110.11
CA LYS A 52 -36.00 -63.72 -111.20
C LYS A 52 -35.27 -63.01 -112.36
N PRO A 53 -35.34 -63.50 -113.62
CA PRO A 53 -34.42 -63.07 -114.67
C PRO A 53 -35.03 -62.07 -115.69
N ILE A 54 -34.18 -61.17 -116.22
CA ILE A 54 -33.98 -60.79 -117.65
C ILE A 54 -35.22 -60.19 -118.40
N PRO A 55 -35.13 -59.03 -119.11
CA PRO A 55 -34.03 -58.70 -120.05
C PRO A 55 -33.54 -57.24 -120.20
N ALA A 56 -32.32 -57.13 -120.78
CA ALA A 56 -31.81 -56.15 -121.76
C ALA A 56 -31.58 -54.65 -121.41
N ASP A 57 -30.29 -54.31 -121.35
CA ASP A 57 -29.58 -53.15 -121.94
C ASP A 57 -29.94 -51.68 -121.61
N GLU A 58 -31.09 -51.32 -121.06
CA GLU A 58 -31.27 -49.97 -120.46
C GLU A 58 -30.92 -49.93 -118.97
N GLU A 59 -31.17 -51.03 -118.25
CA GLU A 59 -31.03 -51.13 -116.79
C GLU A 59 -29.58 -50.94 -116.28
N VAL A 60 -28.57 -51.17 -117.13
CA VAL A 60 -27.14 -51.08 -116.75
C VAL A 60 -26.73 -49.64 -116.49
N ASN A 61 -27.20 -48.68 -117.30
CA ASN A 61 -26.83 -47.27 -117.17
C ASN A 61 -27.43 -46.66 -115.89
N ASP A 62 -28.70 -46.94 -115.60
CA ASP A 62 -29.34 -46.48 -114.37
C ASP A 62 -28.79 -47.19 -113.13
N ASN A 63 -28.43 -48.47 -113.20
CA ASN A 63 -27.70 -49.13 -112.09
C ASN A 63 -26.33 -48.48 -111.82
N VAL A 64 -25.55 -48.14 -112.86
CA VAL A 64 -24.28 -47.40 -112.71
C VAL A 64 -24.51 -46.02 -112.11
N LYS A 65 -25.57 -45.30 -112.52
CA LYS A 65 -25.94 -44.01 -111.96
C LYS A 65 -26.36 -44.10 -110.49
N ILE A 66 -27.21 -45.07 -110.14
CA ILE A 66 -27.64 -45.37 -108.76
C ILE A 66 -26.43 -45.75 -107.90
N LEU A 67 -25.47 -46.53 -108.42
CA LEU A 67 -24.22 -46.85 -107.73
C LEU A 67 -23.35 -45.60 -107.52
N LYS A 68 -23.25 -44.71 -108.52
CA LYS A 68 -22.52 -43.45 -108.40
C LYS A 68 -23.16 -42.50 -107.38
N GLU A 69 -24.49 -42.41 -107.34
CA GLU A 69 -25.23 -41.61 -106.37
C GLU A 69 -25.10 -42.20 -104.96
N LYS A 70 -25.22 -43.53 -104.80
CA LYS A 70 -24.95 -44.24 -103.54
C LYS A 70 -23.50 -44.06 -103.05
N LEU A 71 -22.52 -44.12 -103.96
CA LEU A 71 -21.11 -43.88 -103.63
C LEU A 71 -20.88 -42.42 -103.22
N SER A 72 -21.50 -41.46 -103.92
CA SER A 72 -21.42 -40.04 -103.57
C SER A 72 -22.05 -39.75 -102.20
N ALA A 73 -23.21 -40.35 -101.92
CA ALA A 73 -23.87 -40.27 -100.62
C ALA A 73 -23.05 -40.96 -99.51
N ALA A 74 -22.38 -42.08 -99.80
CA ALA A 74 -21.48 -42.75 -98.88
C ALA A 74 -20.24 -41.89 -98.58
N VAL A 75 -19.62 -41.28 -99.59
CA VAL A 75 -18.48 -40.36 -99.42
C VAL A 75 -18.89 -39.13 -98.60
N LEU A 76 -20.05 -38.52 -98.86
CA LEU A 76 -20.58 -37.41 -98.06
C LEU A 76 -20.91 -37.84 -96.62
N ASN A 77 -21.38 -39.07 -96.41
CA ASN A 77 -21.62 -39.63 -95.07
C ASN A 77 -20.30 -39.89 -94.32
N ILE A 78 -19.25 -40.33 -95.03
CA ILE A 78 -17.91 -40.52 -94.50
C ILE A 78 -17.30 -39.16 -94.12
N SER A 79 -17.34 -38.14 -94.98
CA SER A 79 -16.81 -36.81 -94.65
C SER A 79 -17.59 -36.14 -93.51
N ALA A 80 -18.91 -36.30 -93.46
CA ALA A 80 -19.71 -35.79 -92.33
C ALA A 80 -19.36 -36.49 -90.99
N LYS A 81 -19.06 -37.79 -91.03
CA LYS A 81 -18.56 -38.54 -89.86
C LYS A 81 -17.12 -38.15 -89.50
N GLU A 82 -16.27 -37.87 -90.49
CA GLU A 82 -14.90 -37.42 -90.27
C GLU A 82 -14.87 -36.05 -89.57
N GLU A 83 -15.71 -35.10 -90.00
CA GLU A 83 -15.88 -33.80 -89.31
C GLU A 83 -16.48 -33.97 -87.91
N LEU A 84 -17.44 -34.89 -87.71
CA LEU A 84 -17.97 -35.20 -86.38
C LEU A 84 -16.90 -35.81 -85.46
N VAL A 85 -16.02 -36.67 -85.99
CA VAL A 85 -14.87 -37.22 -85.25
C VAL A 85 -13.86 -36.11 -84.91
N LYS A 86 -13.58 -35.16 -85.81
CA LYS A 86 -12.74 -33.98 -85.51
C LYS A 86 -13.36 -33.12 -84.40
N GLN A 87 -14.67 -32.91 -84.42
CA GLN A 87 -15.38 -32.19 -83.35
C GLN A 87 -15.29 -32.93 -82.02
N HIS A 88 -15.50 -34.25 -81.99
CA HIS A 88 -15.37 -35.05 -80.78
C HIS A 88 -13.92 -35.09 -80.24
N ALA A 89 -12.92 -35.21 -81.12
CA ALA A 89 -11.51 -35.14 -80.75
C ALA A 89 -11.19 -33.78 -80.11
N LYS A 90 -11.60 -32.67 -80.74
CA LYS A 90 -11.41 -31.33 -80.19
C LYS A 90 -12.09 -31.15 -78.82
N VAL A 91 -13.33 -31.63 -78.65
CA VAL A 91 -14.04 -31.55 -77.36
C VAL A 91 -13.33 -32.40 -76.30
N ALA A 92 -12.74 -33.53 -76.65
CA ALA A 92 -11.91 -34.32 -75.75
C ALA A 92 -10.60 -33.60 -75.38
N GLU A 93 -9.92 -32.94 -76.33
CA GLU A 93 -8.72 -32.12 -76.08
C GLU A 93 -9.02 -30.91 -75.17
N GLU A 94 -10.11 -30.18 -75.41
CA GLU A 94 -10.56 -29.07 -74.56
C GLU A 94 -10.94 -29.57 -73.15
N ALA A 95 -11.58 -30.74 -73.04
CA ALA A 95 -11.89 -31.36 -71.75
C ALA A 95 -10.63 -31.79 -71.00
N VAL A 96 -9.69 -32.50 -71.63
CA VAL A 96 -8.41 -32.91 -71.03
C VAL A 96 -7.61 -31.68 -70.57
N SER A 97 -7.52 -30.64 -71.39
CA SER A 97 -6.87 -29.37 -71.03
C SER A 97 -7.51 -28.72 -69.80
N GLY A 98 -8.84 -28.80 -69.66
CA GLY A 98 -9.57 -28.35 -68.48
C GLY A 98 -9.30 -29.19 -67.23
N TRP A 99 -9.23 -30.51 -67.36
CA TRP A 99 -8.88 -31.44 -66.28
C TRP A 99 -7.42 -31.25 -65.81
N GLU A 100 -6.47 -31.16 -66.73
CA GLU A 100 -5.06 -30.89 -66.42
C GLU A 100 -4.89 -29.56 -65.70
N LYS A 101 -5.58 -28.50 -66.14
CA LYS A 101 -5.58 -27.21 -65.44
C LYS A 101 -6.14 -27.33 -64.02
N ALA A 102 -7.27 -28.01 -63.85
CA ALA A 102 -7.90 -28.20 -62.55
C ALA A 102 -7.03 -29.02 -61.58
N ASP A 103 -6.34 -30.07 -62.05
CA ASP A 103 -5.42 -30.84 -61.20
C ASP A 103 -4.18 -30.02 -60.81
N ASN A 104 -3.62 -29.21 -61.73
CA ASN A 104 -2.55 -28.26 -61.40
C ASN A 104 -2.99 -27.23 -60.33
N GLU A 105 -4.19 -26.67 -60.44
CA GLU A 105 -4.75 -25.78 -59.41
C GLU A 105 -4.93 -26.51 -58.05
N VAL A 106 -5.39 -27.76 -58.08
CA VAL A 106 -5.49 -28.62 -56.88
C VAL A 106 -4.12 -28.94 -56.28
N VAL A 107 -3.07 -29.15 -57.07
CA VAL A 107 -1.68 -29.34 -56.58
C VAL A 107 -1.15 -28.07 -55.90
N VAL A 108 -1.38 -26.89 -56.49
CA VAL A 108 -1.00 -25.61 -55.86
C VAL A 108 -1.75 -25.39 -54.55
N LEU A 109 -3.06 -25.68 -54.49
CA LEU A 109 -3.85 -25.57 -53.27
C LEU A 109 -3.41 -26.57 -52.19
N LYS A 110 -3.02 -27.80 -52.56
CA LYS A 110 -2.43 -28.78 -51.63
C LYS A 110 -1.12 -28.25 -51.03
N GLN A 111 -0.22 -27.68 -51.85
CA GLN A 111 1.05 -27.10 -51.39
C GLN A 111 0.83 -25.88 -50.47
N GLN A 112 -0.15 -25.02 -50.78
CA GLN A 112 -0.51 -23.89 -49.92
C GLN A 112 -1.10 -24.35 -48.58
N LEU A 113 -1.95 -25.38 -48.59
CA LEU A 113 -2.49 -25.99 -47.37
C LEU A 113 -1.39 -26.62 -46.52
N GLU A 114 -0.44 -27.34 -47.11
CA GLU A 114 0.68 -27.94 -46.39
C GLU A 114 1.62 -26.88 -45.79
N ALA A 115 1.94 -25.82 -46.53
CA ALA A 115 2.69 -24.68 -45.99
C ALA A 115 1.95 -24.00 -44.83
N ALA A 116 0.62 -23.93 -44.88
CA ALA A 116 -0.20 -23.39 -43.81
C ALA A 116 -0.25 -24.31 -42.57
N THR A 117 -0.36 -25.64 -42.73
CA THR A 117 -0.34 -26.57 -41.59
C THR A 117 1.03 -26.65 -40.93
N GLN A 118 2.12 -26.64 -41.71
CA GLN A 118 3.48 -26.52 -41.19
C GLN A 118 3.69 -25.21 -40.42
N LYS A 119 3.15 -24.08 -40.91
CA LYS A 119 3.19 -22.80 -40.19
C LYS A 119 2.37 -22.82 -38.90
N ASN A 120 1.20 -23.47 -38.90
CA ASN A 120 0.35 -23.59 -37.72
C ASN A 120 1.03 -24.44 -36.63
N SER A 121 1.61 -25.59 -36.98
CA SER A 121 2.32 -26.42 -35.99
C SER A 121 3.57 -25.71 -35.43
N ALA A 122 4.27 -24.91 -36.22
CA ALA A 122 5.35 -24.04 -35.72
C ALA A 122 4.85 -22.97 -34.74
N LEU A 123 3.66 -22.41 -34.96
CA LEU A 123 3.01 -21.46 -34.04
C LEU A 123 2.51 -22.14 -32.76
N GLU A 124 1.91 -23.32 -32.86
CA GLU A 124 1.46 -24.14 -31.72
C GLU A 124 2.64 -24.52 -30.81
N ASN A 125 3.76 -24.99 -31.39
CA ASN A 125 4.99 -25.23 -30.65
C ASN A 125 5.49 -23.95 -29.96
N ARG A 126 5.48 -22.80 -30.64
CA ARG A 126 5.87 -21.51 -30.02
C ARG A 126 4.94 -21.10 -28.88
N VAL A 127 3.63 -21.34 -28.99
CA VAL A 127 2.66 -21.11 -27.91
C VAL A 127 2.94 -22.04 -26.73
N GLY A 128 3.24 -23.32 -26.96
CA GLY A 128 3.65 -24.26 -25.91
C GLY A 128 4.92 -23.84 -25.16
N HIS A 129 5.94 -23.34 -25.88
CA HIS A 129 7.14 -22.80 -25.24
C HIS A 129 6.85 -21.52 -24.42
N LEU A 130 5.99 -20.63 -24.91
CA LEU A 130 5.61 -19.40 -24.20
C LEU A 130 4.75 -19.68 -22.96
N ASP A 131 3.82 -20.63 -23.03
CA ASP A 131 3.03 -21.11 -21.89
C ASP A 131 3.93 -21.81 -20.84
N GLY A 132 4.90 -22.62 -21.27
CA GLY A 132 5.91 -23.20 -20.38
C GLY A 132 6.75 -22.14 -19.66
N ALA A 133 7.25 -21.14 -20.38
CA ALA A 133 7.99 -20.02 -19.81
C ALA A 133 7.12 -19.17 -18.86
N LEU A 134 5.86 -18.90 -19.21
CA LEU A 134 4.92 -18.17 -18.36
C LEU A 134 4.63 -18.93 -17.05
N LYS A 135 4.43 -20.25 -17.13
CA LYS A 135 4.25 -21.12 -15.95
C LYS A 135 5.46 -21.08 -15.02
N GLU A 136 6.67 -21.11 -15.56
CA GLU A 136 7.90 -21.00 -14.76
C GLU A 136 8.05 -19.61 -14.13
N CYS A 137 7.81 -18.52 -14.88
CA CYS A 137 7.78 -17.17 -14.30
C CYS A 137 6.74 -17.03 -13.17
N VAL A 138 5.54 -17.58 -13.35
CA VAL A 138 4.49 -17.61 -12.31
C VAL A 138 4.91 -18.46 -11.11
N ARG A 139 5.62 -19.57 -11.32
CA ARG A 139 6.17 -20.41 -10.24
C ARG A 139 7.24 -19.65 -9.44
N GLN A 140 8.17 -18.97 -10.12
CA GLN A 140 9.20 -18.15 -9.48
C GLN A 140 8.61 -16.97 -8.70
N LEU A 141 7.58 -16.29 -9.23
CA LEU A 141 6.88 -15.21 -8.52
C LEU A 141 6.11 -15.70 -7.28
N ARG A 142 5.60 -16.93 -7.29
CA ARG A 142 4.99 -17.56 -6.10
C ARG A 142 6.04 -17.93 -5.06
N GLN A 143 7.09 -18.65 -5.47
CA GLN A 143 8.20 -19.00 -4.59
C GLN A 143 8.84 -17.75 -3.95
N GLY A 144 9.12 -16.71 -4.74
CA GLY A 144 9.68 -15.45 -4.23
C GLY A 144 8.76 -14.72 -3.26
N ARG A 145 7.43 -14.80 -3.43
CA ARG A 145 6.46 -14.31 -2.45
C ARG A 145 6.49 -15.15 -1.17
N GLU A 146 6.44 -16.47 -1.29
CA GLU A 146 6.43 -17.41 -0.16
C GLU A 146 7.71 -17.28 0.69
N GLU A 147 8.87 -17.14 0.04
CA GLU A 147 10.14 -16.87 0.72
C GLU A 147 10.19 -15.51 1.44
N GLN A 148 9.57 -14.47 0.87
CA GLN A 148 9.52 -13.15 1.54
C GLN A 148 8.51 -13.12 2.68
N GLU A 149 7.36 -13.78 2.52
CA GLU A 149 6.39 -13.98 3.60
C GLU A 149 7.06 -14.74 4.76
N GLN A 150 7.77 -15.83 4.49
CA GLN A 150 8.51 -16.55 5.54
C GLN A 150 9.55 -15.65 6.24
N LYS A 151 10.34 -14.87 5.49
CA LYS A 151 11.32 -13.92 6.06
C LYS A 151 10.65 -12.85 6.94
N ILE A 152 9.45 -12.39 6.56
CA ILE A 152 8.64 -11.45 7.35
C ILE A 152 8.13 -12.12 8.63
N GLN A 153 7.55 -13.33 8.54
CA GLN A 153 7.06 -14.08 9.70
C GLN A 153 8.21 -14.42 10.68
N GLU A 154 9.38 -14.81 10.18
CA GLU A 154 10.58 -15.02 11.01
C GLU A 154 11.08 -13.73 11.69
N ALA A 155 11.04 -12.59 10.99
CA ALA A 155 11.44 -11.30 11.56
C ALA A 155 10.45 -10.80 12.63
N ILE A 156 9.14 -10.97 12.38
CA ILE A 156 8.07 -10.69 13.35
C ILE A 156 8.25 -11.61 14.58
N GLY A 157 8.44 -12.92 14.37
CA GLY A 157 8.67 -13.88 15.45
C GLY A 157 9.86 -13.52 16.33
N LYS A 158 11.00 -13.12 15.73
CA LYS A 158 12.18 -12.62 16.46
C LYS A 158 11.86 -11.36 17.28
N ARG A 159 11.18 -10.37 16.69
CA ARG A 159 10.77 -9.14 17.41
C ARG A 159 9.77 -9.41 18.53
N ILE A 160 8.88 -10.39 18.40
CA ILE A 160 7.98 -10.81 19.47
C ILE A 160 8.80 -11.39 20.64
N HIS A 161 9.74 -12.30 20.39
CA HIS A 161 10.58 -12.88 21.44
C HIS A 161 11.47 -11.82 22.13
N GLU A 162 12.02 -10.86 21.39
CA GLU A 162 12.76 -9.71 21.96
C GLU A 162 11.87 -8.83 22.85
N TRP A 163 10.64 -8.56 22.42
CA TRP A 163 9.67 -7.77 23.19
C TRP A 163 9.18 -8.53 24.44
N GLU A 164 8.90 -9.83 24.34
CA GLU A 164 8.52 -10.67 25.47
C GLU A 164 9.66 -10.79 26.49
N SER A 165 10.92 -10.93 26.03
CA SER A 165 12.09 -10.95 26.92
C SER A 165 12.28 -9.63 27.66
N THR A 166 12.22 -8.49 26.96
CA THR A 166 12.37 -7.17 27.58
C THR A 166 11.19 -6.81 28.48
N LYS A 167 9.97 -7.24 28.13
CA LYS A 167 8.79 -7.16 29.00
C LYS A 167 9.00 -7.97 30.29
N ALA A 168 9.42 -9.22 30.20
CA ALA A 168 9.64 -10.07 31.37
C ALA A 168 10.73 -9.51 32.30
N GLU A 169 11.78 -8.90 31.74
CA GLU A 169 12.82 -8.22 32.52
C GLU A 169 12.29 -6.96 33.23
N LEU A 170 11.45 -6.16 32.57
CA LEU A 170 10.76 -5.03 33.21
C LEU A 170 9.74 -5.47 34.27
N GLU A 171 9.02 -6.57 34.05
CA GLU A 171 8.11 -7.16 35.05
C GLU A 171 8.89 -7.67 36.28
N HIS A 172 10.08 -8.25 36.09
CA HIS A 172 10.99 -8.59 37.18
C HIS A 172 11.46 -7.35 37.95
N GLN A 173 11.94 -6.30 37.26
CA GLN A 173 12.38 -5.05 37.89
C GLN A 173 11.24 -4.37 38.68
N LEU A 174 10.01 -4.39 38.17
CA LEU A 174 8.83 -3.88 38.88
C LEU A 174 8.50 -4.70 40.13
N LEU A 175 8.60 -6.03 40.07
CA LEU A 175 8.44 -6.90 41.24
C LEU A 175 9.53 -6.65 42.29
N GLU A 176 10.79 -6.52 41.87
CA GLU A 176 11.91 -6.27 42.76
C GLU A 176 11.77 -4.91 43.46
N LEU A 177 11.50 -3.83 42.72
CA LEU A 177 11.21 -2.51 43.30
C LEU A 177 9.98 -2.54 44.23
N GLN A 178 8.96 -3.34 43.91
CA GLN A 178 7.81 -3.51 44.81
C GLN A 178 8.18 -4.28 46.09
N THR A 179 9.12 -5.24 46.05
CA THR A 179 9.63 -5.89 47.27
C THR A 179 10.49 -4.95 48.11
N GLN A 180 11.42 -4.20 47.49
CA GLN A 180 12.24 -3.19 48.19
C GLN A 180 11.37 -2.10 48.85
N LEU A 181 10.30 -1.66 48.18
CA LEU A 181 9.34 -0.71 48.75
C LEU A 181 8.47 -1.32 49.87
N LYS A 182 8.26 -2.64 49.88
CA LYS A 182 7.61 -3.35 50.99
C LYS A 182 8.56 -3.50 52.19
N THR A 183 9.81 -3.90 51.97
CA THR A 183 10.80 -4.06 53.07
C THR A 183 11.10 -2.72 53.74
N ALA A 184 11.39 -1.67 52.95
CA ALA A 184 11.61 -0.31 53.48
C ALA A 184 10.38 0.21 54.27
N LYS A 185 9.15 -0.13 53.86
CA LYS A 185 7.94 0.18 54.64
C LYS A 185 7.86 -0.61 55.93
N THR A 186 8.15 -1.91 55.94
CA THR A 186 8.14 -2.70 57.18
C THR A 186 9.26 -2.28 58.13
N GLU A 187 10.43 -1.91 57.62
CA GLU A 187 11.57 -1.42 58.40
C GLU A 187 11.27 -0.06 59.04
N THR A 188 10.73 0.89 58.27
CA THR A 188 10.35 2.22 58.79
C THR A 188 9.19 2.12 59.78
N VAL A 189 8.18 1.28 59.54
CA VAL A 189 7.09 1.04 60.50
C VAL A 189 7.62 0.39 61.78
N ALA A 190 8.45 -0.66 61.68
CA ALA A 190 9.00 -1.34 62.87
C ALA A 190 9.88 -0.43 63.74
N LEU A 191 10.69 0.44 63.11
CA LEU A 191 11.56 1.39 63.81
C LEU A 191 10.77 2.53 64.47
N VAL A 192 9.74 3.07 63.79
CA VAL A 192 8.93 4.16 64.33
C VAL A 192 8.01 3.66 65.44
N ASP A 193 7.31 2.55 65.25
CA ASP A 193 6.27 2.10 66.17
C ASP A 193 6.87 1.65 67.53
N SER A 194 7.90 0.79 67.51
CA SER A 194 8.43 0.17 68.73
C SER A 194 9.00 1.19 69.74
N ASP A 195 9.76 2.18 69.28
CA ASP A 195 10.43 3.14 70.17
C ASP A 195 9.56 4.32 70.58
N HIS A 196 8.53 4.68 69.81
CA HIS A 196 7.54 5.68 70.24
C HIS A 196 6.54 5.07 71.23
N TYR A 197 6.09 3.84 71.00
CA TYR A 197 5.20 3.13 71.92
C TYR A 197 5.83 2.94 73.31
N ARG A 198 7.11 2.51 73.37
CA ARG A 198 7.88 2.40 74.63
C ARG A 198 8.00 3.72 75.39
N LYS A 199 8.20 4.84 74.69
CA LYS A 199 8.30 6.18 75.29
C LYS A 199 6.94 6.67 75.81
N LEU A 200 5.86 6.38 75.08
CA LEU A 200 4.50 6.67 75.51
C LEU A 200 4.14 5.87 76.77
N GLU A 201 4.36 4.56 76.78
CA GLU A 201 4.08 3.68 77.92
C GLU A 201 4.95 4.04 79.16
N ALA A 202 6.17 4.52 78.95
CA ALA A 202 7.02 5.06 80.03
C ALA A 202 6.45 6.35 80.63
N ALA A 203 6.05 7.31 79.79
CA ALA A 203 5.45 8.56 80.22
C ALA A 203 4.07 8.35 80.89
N GLU A 204 3.28 7.39 80.42
CA GLU A 204 2.00 7.01 81.02
C GLU A 204 2.20 6.40 82.41
N ARG A 205 3.13 5.44 82.56
CA ARG A 205 3.48 4.87 83.87
C ARG A 205 4.03 5.91 84.85
N GLU A 206 4.79 6.91 84.39
CA GLU A 206 5.20 8.03 85.24
C GLU A 206 4.03 8.96 85.61
N ASN A 207 3.12 9.25 84.67
CA ASN A 207 1.93 10.05 84.95
C ASN A 207 1.06 9.40 86.03
N SER A 208 0.78 8.09 85.94
CA SER A 208 0.08 7.33 86.99
C SER A 208 0.83 7.35 88.33
N ARG A 209 2.17 7.26 88.33
CA ARG A 209 3.00 7.38 89.54
C ARG A 209 2.83 8.76 90.19
N LEU A 210 2.90 9.83 89.40
CA LEU A 210 2.76 11.21 89.87
C LEU A 210 1.33 11.52 90.36
N GLN A 211 0.30 10.93 89.75
CA GLN A 211 -1.08 11.04 90.23
C GLN A 211 -1.27 10.39 91.61
N LEU A 212 -0.73 9.18 91.82
CA LEU A 212 -0.75 8.51 93.12
C LEU A 212 0.06 9.27 94.18
N GLU A 213 1.24 9.80 93.81
CA GLU A 213 2.04 10.63 94.69
C GLU A 213 1.28 11.90 95.10
N LEU A 214 0.64 12.60 94.16
CA LEU A 214 -0.16 13.81 94.42
C LEU A 214 -1.38 13.52 95.31
N LEU A 215 -2.09 12.40 95.10
CA LEU A 215 -3.20 11.98 95.98
C LEU A 215 -2.71 11.70 97.40
N SER A 216 -1.62 10.94 97.57
CA SER A 216 -1.07 10.65 98.90
C SER A 216 -0.62 11.91 99.65
N ARG A 217 -0.19 12.95 98.94
CA ARG A 217 0.13 14.27 99.54
C ARG A 217 -1.11 15.08 99.91
N ALA A 218 -2.21 14.94 99.18
CA ALA A 218 -3.48 15.54 99.57
C ALA A 218 -4.01 14.90 100.86
N GLU A 219 -4.03 13.56 100.93
CA GLU A 219 -4.40 12.79 102.13
C GLU A 219 -3.51 13.13 103.34
N GLU A 220 -2.19 13.29 103.15
CA GLU A 220 -1.27 13.72 104.20
C GLU A 220 -1.59 15.14 104.72
N ILE A 221 -1.97 16.06 103.83
CA ILE A 221 -2.36 17.43 104.21
C ILE A 221 -3.70 17.43 104.94
N GLU A 222 -4.69 16.67 104.49
CA GLU A 222 -5.99 16.53 105.17
C GLU A 222 -5.82 15.92 106.58
N PHE A 223 -5.00 14.88 106.73
CA PHE A 223 -4.68 14.31 108.04
C PHE A 223 -4.02 15.35 108.97
N ARG A 224 -3.05 16.13 108.46
CA ARG A 224 -2.39 17.21 109.23
C ARG A 224 -3.33 18.36 109.59
N ILE A 225 -4.41 18.60 108.82
CA ILE A 225 -5.46 19.55 109.17
C ILE A 225 -6.30 18.99 110.33
N LEU A 226 -6.80 17.76 110.21
CA LEU A 226 -7.58 17.10 111.26
C LEU A 226 -6.81 16.96 112.59
N GLU A 227 -5.52 16.61 112.54
CA GLU A 227 -4.65 16.57 113.73
C GLU A 227 -4.52 17.95 114.40
N ARG A 228 -4.39 19.02 113.61
CA ARG A 228 -4.34 20.40 114.13
C ARG A 228 -5.67 20.83 114.73
N ASP A 229 -6.79 20.50 114.09
CA ASP A 229 -8.13 20.89 114.56
C ASP A 229 -8.49 20.15 115.87
N LEU A 230 -8.19 18.86 115.96
CA LEU A 230 -8.31 18.11 117.22
C LEU A 230 -7.37 18.67 118.30
N SER A 231 -6.15 19.09 117.94
CA SER A 231 -5.23 19.74 118.87
C SER A 231 -5.71 21.12 119.33
N THR A 232 -6.44 21.89 118.50
CA THR A 232 -7.02 23.17 118.93
C THR A 232 -8.26 22.97 119.80
N GLU A 233 -9.11 21.98 119.52
CA GLU A 233 -10.22 21.61 120.41
C GLU A 233 -9.73 21.10 121.77
N ALA A 234 -8.66 20.30 121.80
CA ALA A 234 -8.01 19.88 123.05
C ALA A 234 -7.44 21.08 123.84
N ALA A 235 -6.80 22.02 123.17
CA ALA A 235 -6.30 23.25 123.81
C ALA A 235 -7.44 24.15 124.30
N GLU A 236 -8.53 24.29 123.54
CA GLU A 236 -9.72 25.05 123.93
C GLU A 236 -10.43 24.42 125.13
N THR A 237 -10.63 23.10 125.15
CA THR A 237 -11.29 22.40 126.26
C THR A 237 -10.46 22.45 127.53
N ALA A 238 -9.13 22.28 127.44
CA ALA A 238 -8.21 22.52 128.54
C ALA A 238 -8.27 23.98 129.05
N SER A 239 -8.31 24.96 128.14
CA SER A 239 -8.45 26.38 128.49
C SER A 239 -9.79 26.69 129.18
N LYS A 240 -10.91 26.13 128.68
CA LYS A 240 -12.25 26.23 129.29
C LYS A 240 -12.27 25.63 130.70
N GLN A 241 -11.68 24.45 130.91
CA GLN A 241 -11.54 23.83 132.23
C GLN A 241 -10.62 24.63 133.17
N HIS A 242 -9.51 25.17 132.67
CA HIS A 242 -8.61 26.00 133.46
C HIS A 242 -9.28 27.31 133.89
N LEU A 243 -10.03 27.96 132.99
CA LEU A 243 -10.83 29.15 133.29
C LEU A 243 -11.93 28.86 134.33
N GLU A 244 -12.58 27.69 134.27
CA GLU A 244 -13.54 27.29 135.31
C GLU A 244 -12.84 27.00 136.67
N SER A 245 -11.65 26.41 136.63
CA SER A 245 -10.82 26.17 137.81
C SER A 245 -10.35 27.47 138.45
N ILE A 246 -9.94 28.47 137.65
CA ILE A 246 -9.64 29.83 138.10
C ILE A 246 -10.88 30.47 138.74
N LYS A 247 -12.08 30.32 138.14
CA LYS A 247 -13.34 30.80 138.73
C LYS A 247 -13.66 30.13 140.07
N LYS A 248 -13.37 28.82 140.23
CA LYS A 248 -13.50 28.09 141.49
C LYS A 248 -12.50 28.59 142.54
N VAL A 249 -11.23 28.74 142.18
CA VAL A 249 -10.18 29.29 143.05
C VAL A 249 -10.52 30.72 143.48
N ALA A 250 -10.92 31.61 142.58
CA ALA A 250 -11.29 32.98 142.92
C ALA A 250 -12.47 33.06 143.92
N LYS A 251 -13.46 32.16 143.81
CA LYS A 251 -14.54 32.01 144.80
C LYS A 251 -14.02 31.54 146.15
N LEU A 252 -13.16 30.51 146.16
CA LEU A 252 -12.53 29.99 147.39
C LEU A 252 -11.62 31.05 148.05
N GLU A 253 -10.89 31.86 147.28
CA GLU A 253 -10.11 32.97 147.81
C GLU A 253 -11.02 34.07 148.40
N ALA A 254 -12.14 34.40 147.76
CA ALA A 254 -13.11 35.36 148.28
C ALA A 254 -13.70 34.88 149.61
N GLU A 255 -14.05 33.60 149.72
CA GLU A 255 -14.44 32.96 150.99
C GLU A 255 -13.30 32.94 152.01
N CYS A 256 -12.06 32.64 151.63
CA CYS A 256 -10.90 32.73 152.53
C CYS A 256 -10.66 34.16 153.03
N ARG A 257 -10.87 35.18 152.18
CA ARG A 257 -10.82 36.60 152.57
C ARG A 257 -11.97 36.94 153.53
N ARG A 258 -13.19 36.45 153.27
CA ARG A 258 -14.37 36.61 154.15
C ARG A 258 -14.15 35.96 155.52
N LEU A 259 -13.71 34.70 155.56
CA LEU A 259 -13.41 33.96 156.79
C LEU A 259 -12.28 34.62 157.59
N LYS A 260 -11.21 35.09 156.94
CA LYS A 260 -10.17 35.89 157.61
C LYS A 260 -10.70 37.22 158.17
N ALA A 261 -11.66 37.85 157.50
CA ALA A 261 -12.33 39.06 158.02
C ALA A 261 -13.30 38.76 159.18
N VAL A 262 -13.98 37.61 159.18
CA VAL A 262 -14.81 37.14 160.31
C VAL A 262 -13.95 36.77 161.52
N ALA A 263 -12.84 36.05 161.33
CA ALA A 263 -11.90 35.74 162.41
C ALA A 263 -11.33 37.02 163.06
N ARG A 264 -11.00 38.04 162.25
CA ARG A 264 -10.60 39.38 162.73
C ARG A 264 -11.73 40.18 163.42
N LYS A 265 -12.99 39.77 163.28
CA LYS A 265 -14.16 40.34 163.99
C LYS A 265 -14.57 39.55 165.24
N MET A 266 -13.99 38.37 165.50
CA MET A 266 -14.37 37.48 166.61
C MET A 266 -13.29 37.37 167.70
N SER A 267 -12.40 38.36 167.81
CA SER A 267 -11.41 38.44 168.89
C SER A 267 -11.41 39.85 169.52
N PRO A 268 -11.56 39.99 170.85
CA PRO A 268 -11.21 41.21 171.56
C PRO A 268 -9.69 41.36 171.64
N ALA A 269 -9.21 42.57 171.92
CA ALA A 269 -7.78 42.86 171.99
C ALA A 269 -7.11 42.36 173.28
N ASN A 270 -5.86 41.90 173.19
CA ASN A 270 -4.75 42.60 173.83
C ASN A 270 -3.39 42.26 173.17
N ASP A 271 -2.36 43.06 173.45
CA ASP A 271 -1.00 42.92 172.91
C ASP A 271 -0.16 41.81 173.58
N HIS A 272 0.83 41.26 172.85
CA HIS A 272 2.25 41.56 173.14
C HIS A 272 3.27 40.95 172.15
N ARG A 273 4.35 41.75 171.97
CA ARG A 273 5.73 41.51 171.50
C ARG A 273 6.32 40.08 171.43
N SER A 274 7.42 39.79 170.70
CA SER A 274 8.06 40.34 169.47
C SER A 274 9.48 39.75 169.29
N PHE A 275 9.80 39.11 168.15
CA PHE A 275 11.14 38.94 167.51
C PHE A 275 10.88 38.36 166.10
N SER A 276 11.38 38.78 164.91
CA SER A 276 12.49 39.63 164.43
C SER A 276 13.74 38.87 163.92
N VAL A 277 14.32 39.36 162.80
CA VAL A 277 15.41 38.79 161.94
C VAL A 277 14.92 37.74 160.89
N SER A 278 15.35 37.69 159.62
CA SER A 278 15.67 38.66 158.54
C SER A 278 16.72 38.09 157.56
N SER A 279 16.40 37.97 156.25
CA SER A 279 17.31 37.88 155.08
C SER A 279 16.43 37.93 153.81
N ILE A 280 16.37 38.98 152.98
CA ILE A 280 17.38 39.58 152.06
C ILE A 280 17.68 38.70 150.83
N TYR A 281 16.90 38.91 149.75
CA TYR A 281 17.30 39.30 148.39
C TYR A 281 15.99 39.66 147.63
N ALA A 282 15.76 40.91 147.22
CA ALA A 282 16.13 41.51 145.93
C ALA A 282 15.64 40.66 144.71
N GLU A 283 14.61 41.05 143.96
CA GLU A 283 14.46 42.23 143.07
C GLU A 283 14.87 41.93 141.62
N SER A 284 13.90 42.02 140.68
CA SER A 284 14.10 42.61 139.34
C SER A 284 12.75 42.85 138.64
N PHE A 285 12.74 43.76 137.65
CA PHE A 285 11.57 44.25 136.91
C PHE A 285 11.54 43.76 135.45
N ALA A 286 10.33 43.61 134.92
CA ALA A 286 9.86 44.00 133.58
C ALA A 286 8.34 43.74 133.56
N ASP A 287 7.41 44.60 133.17
CA ASP A 287 7.41 45.90 132.45
C ASP A 287 8.01 45.92 131.04
N SER A 288 7.15 45.61 130.06
CA SER A 288 7.00 46.29 128.77
C SER A 288 5.66 45.82 128.18
N GLN A 289 4.61 46.64 128.01
CA GLN A 289 4.44 47.85 127.17
C GLN A 289 4.05 47.53 125.71
N SER A 290 3.10 48.31 125.19
CA SER A 290 2.91 48.64 123.76
C SER A 290 2.33 47.57 122.80
N ASP A 291 1.56 47.88 121.75
CA ASP A 291 0.54 48.93 121.52
C ASP A 291 -0.31 48.56 120.26
N ASN A 292 -1.30 49.41 119.91
CA ASN A 292 -2.08 49.56 118.66
C ASN A 292 -1.50 48.98 117.34
N GLY A 293 -2.40 48.62 116.40
CA GLY A 293 -2.03 48.16 115.05
C GLY A 293 -3.12 48.19 113.96
N GLU A 294 -4.12 49.09 114.02
CA GLU A 294 -5.20 49.16 113.02
C GLU A 294 -4.77 49.87 111.71
N ARG A 295 -4.79 49.14 110.57
CA ARG A 295 -5.25 49.57 109.21
C ARG A 295 -5.04 48.42 108.20
N LEU A 296 -5.99 47.98 107.35
CA LEU A 296 -6.84 48.63 106.32
C LEU A 296 -6.09 49.11 105.04
N LEU A 297 -6.56 48.58 103.90
CA LEU A 297 -6.33 48.99 102.49
C LEU A 297 -4.94 48.65 101.87
N ALA A 298 -4.80 48.37 100.56
CA ALA A 298 -5.74 47.89 99.52
C ALA A 298 -4.96 47.58 98.21
N VAL A 299 -5.69 47.17 97.15
CA VAL A 299 -5.32 47.22 95.71
C VAL A 299 -4.30 46.19 95.19
N GLU A 300 -4.86 45.22 94.46
CA GLU A 300 -4.47 44.65 93.17
C GLU A 300 -3.15 45.09 92.49
N SER A 301 -2.48 44.14 91.82
CA SER A 301 -1.93 44.37 90.47
C SER A 301 -1.72 43.05 89.74
N ASP A 302 -2.03 43.04 88.45
CA ASP A 302 -2.31 41.81 87.69
C ASP A 302 -1.21 41.41 86.68
N MET A 303 -1.31 40.18 86.19
CA MET A 303 -0.56 39.49 85.14
C MET A 303 0.30 40.30 84.12
N ARG A 304 1.47 39.76 83.68
CA ARG A 304 1.66 39.13 82.32
C ARG A 304 3.11 38.78 81.88
N ASN A 305 3.18 37.66 81.15
CA ASN A 305 4.00 37.36 79.94
C ASN A 305 5.56 37.31 79.95
N ALA A 306 6.06 36.07 79.90
CA ALA A 306 6.86 35.46 78.81
C ALA A 306 8.20 36.07 78.31
N SER A 307 9.27 35.23 78.25
CA SER A 307 9.67 34.49 77.01
C SER A 307 11.11 33.91 77.02
N SER A 308 11.36 32.94 76.12
CA SER A 308 12.65 32.58 75.48
C SER A 308 13.85 32.00 76.27
N SER A 309 13.88 30.66 76.34
CA SER A 309 14.87 29.79 75.63
C SER A 309 16.40 29.95 75.81
N ARG A 310 17.01 28.91 76.40
CA ARG A 310 18.22 28.14 75.97
C ARG A 310 18.16 26.78 76.71
N LYS A 311 18.22 25.60 76.09
CA LYS A 311 19.21 24.92 75.21
C LYS A 311 20.36 24.19 75.94
N ASN A 312 20.36 22.87 75.70
CA ASN A 312 21.45 21.89 75.63
C ASN A 312 21.97 21.12 76.88
N GLU A 313 22.02 19.79 76.68
CA GLU A 313 23.04 18.78 77.07
C GLU A 313 23.48 18.67 78.55
N GLY A 314 23.41 17.45 79.10
CA GLY A 314 23.83 17.19 80.48
C GLY A 314 23.55 15.77 81.03
N ASP A 315 23.96 14.73 80.29
CA ASP A 315 24.06 13.33 80.79
C ASP A 315 25.28 12.70 80.07
N PRO A 316 26.03 11.71 80.62
CA PRO A 316 25.69 10.87 81.78
C PRO A 316 26.81 10.55 82.81
N SER A 317 26.42 9.82 83.87
CA SER A 317 27.24 8.88 84.69
C SER A 317 28.31 9.43 85.66
N GLN A 318 28.27 9.02 86.94
CA GLN A 318 29.07 7.86 87.47
C GLN A 318 29.01 7.69 89.02
N SER A 319 29.21 6.43 89.46
CA SER A 319 29.80 5.95 90.74
C SER A 319 29.22 6.31 92.13
N GLU A 320 28.40 5.38 92.64
CA GLU A 320 28.64 4.55 93.84
C GLU A 320 29.46 5.05 95.06
N ALA A 321 28.80 5.07 96.23
CA ALA A 321 29.24 4.47 97.53
C ALA A 321 28.01 4.47 98.48
N SER A 322 27.48 3.39 99.09
CA SER A 322 27.97 2.15 99.74
C SER A 322 27.98 2.23 101.29
N SER A 323 27.69 1.10 101.97
CA SER A 323 27.30 0.90 103.39
C SER A 323 25.79 1.11 103.68
N VAL A 324 24.92 0.08 103.82
CA VAL A 324 24.86 -1.04 104.80
C VAL A 324 24.64 -0.52 106.23
N VAL A 325 23.53 -0.81 106.92
CA VAL A 325 23.08 -2.07 107.60
C VAL A 325 21.53 -2.19 107.48
N THR A 326 20.93 -3.12 106.73
CA THR A 326 20.54 -4.53 107.04
C THR A 326 19.58 -4.76 108.21
N GLU A 327 18.29 -4.97 107.89
CA GLU A 327 17.30 -5.99 108.34
C GLU A 327 15.94 -5.63 107.66
N LEU A 328 15.01 -6.51 107.26
CA LEU A 328 14.99 -7.97 107.09
C LEU A 328 13.98 -8.35 105.95
N ASP A 329 13.65 -9.64 105.78
CA ASP A 329 12.89 -10.22 104.64
C ASP A 329 12.12 -11.50 105.11
N PRO A 330 11.35 -12.26 104.29
CA PRO A 330 10.29 -11.95 103.32
C PRO A 330 8.89 -12.47 103.73
N PHE A 331 7.81 -12.01 103.07
CA PHE A 331 6.66 -12.90 102.77
C PHE A 331 6.03 -12.63 101.39
N LYS A 332 5.45 -13.68 100.78
CA LYS A 332 5.12 -13.75 99.34
C LYS A 332 3.66 -13.38 99.05
N ASN A 333 3.40 -12.20 98.48
CA ASN A 333 2.07 -11.86 97.97
C ASN A 333 1.81 -12.50 96.59
N LYS A 334 0.88 -13.46 96.56
CA LYS A 334 0.47 -14.19 95.36
C LYS A 334 -0.91 -13.70 94.88
N LYS A 335 -0.99 -13.28 93.62
CA LYS A 335 -2.15 -12.72 92.89
C LYS A 335 -3.54 -13.11 93.44
N THR A 336 -4.36 -12.10 93.71
CA THR A 336 -5.82 -12.21 93.91
C THR A 336 -6.56 -11.35 92.89
N VAL A 337 -7.53 -11.94 92.18
CA VAL A 337 -8.85 -11.39 91.73
C VAL A 337 -9.46 -12.39 90.75
N THR A 338 -10.76 -12.72 90.95
CA THR A 338 -11.77 -13.37 90.08
C THR A 338 -12.48 -14.56 90.75
N LYS A 339 -13.60 -14.28 91.47
CA LYS A 339 -14.69 -15.26 91.73
C LYS A 339 -16.04 -14.57 91.96
N ASN A 340 -16.82 -14.43 90.89
CA ASN A 340 -18.26 -14.70 90.89
C ASN A 340 -18.42 -16.14 90.36
N LEU A 341 -19.41 -16.97 90.66
CA LEU A 341 -20.63 -16.87 91.49
C LEU A 341 -20.95 -18.31 91.99
N VAL A 342 -21.67 -18.47 93.13
CA VAL A 342 -22.66 -19.54 93.46
C VAL A 342 -22.91 -19.58 94.98
N VAL A 343 -24.17 -19.78 95.35
CA VAL A 343 -24.76 -19.89 96.72
C VAL A 343 -25.39 -21.30 96.78
N PRO A 344 -25.26 -22.13 97.85
CA PRO A 344 -25.81 -21.87 99.21
C PRO A 344 -25.01 -22.54 100.38
N PRO A 345 -25.55 -22.67 101.62
CA PRO A 345 -26.61 -21.93 102.33
C PRO A 345 -26.10 -21.19 103.59
N LEU A 346 -27.00 -20.53 104.33
CA LEU A 346 -26.74 -20.09 105.71
C LEU A 346 -26.86 -21.27 106.69
N GLU A 347 -25.92 -21.36 107.63
CA GLU A 347 -25.98 -22.29 108.76
C GLU A 347 -26.76 -21.64 109.91
N ILE A 348 -27.93 -22.20 110.25
CA ILE A 348 -28.78 -21.74 111.35
C ILE A 348 -28.40 -22.56 112.59
N ASN A 349 -27.88 -21.91 113.64
CA ASN A 349 -27.50 -22.54 114.90
C ASN A 349 -28.73 -22.97 115.74
N LEU A 350 -29.48 -23.95 115.24
CA LEU A 350 -30.67 -24.55 115.85
C LEU A 350 -30.38 -25.30 117.18
N MET A 351 -29.16 -25.20 117.73
CA MET A 351 -28.73 -25.93 118.92
C MET A 351 -28.82 -25.08 120.20
N ASP A 352 -28.57 -23.78 120.11
CA ASP A 352 -28.53 -22.90 121.30
C ASP A 352 -29.94 -22.61 121.84
N ASP A 353 -30.92 -22.33 120.96
CA ASP A 353 -32.31 -22.08 121.33
C ASP A 353 -32.94 -23.26 122.12
N PHE A 354 -32.58 -24.50 121.76
CA PHE A 354 -33.04 -25.70 122.47
C PHE A 354 -32.44 -25.80 123.88
N LEU A 355 -31.20 -25.35 124.08
CA LEU A 355 -30.53 -25.34 125.39
C LEU A 355 -31.01 -24.20 126.31
N GLU A 356 -31.72 -23.20 125.79
CA GLU A 356 -32.49 -22.22 126.58
C GLU A 356 -33.87 -22.79 126.93
N MET A 357 -34.58 -23.39 125.96
CA MET A 357 -35.90 -23.98 126.16
C MET A 357 -35.89 -25.18 127.14
N GLU A 358 -34.82 -25.99 127.16
CA GLU A 358 -34.64 -27.04 128.17
C GLU A 358 -34.44 -26.46 129.59
N ARG A 359 -33.77 -25.31 129.72
CA ARG A 359 -33.64 -24.60 131.02
C ARG A 359 -34.96 -24.00 131.50
N LEU A 360 -35.82 -23.53 130.59
CA LEU A 360 -37.16 -23.03 130.93
C LEU A 360 -38.14 -24.16 131.28
N ALA A 361 -38.00 -25.33 130.65
CA ALA A 361 -38.81 -26.52 130.95
C ALA A 361 -38.44 -27.22 132.28
N ALA A 362 -37.33 -26.84 132.92
CA ALA A 362 -36.84 -27.45 134.16
C ALA A 362 -37.42 -26.84 135.46
N LEU A 363 -38.32 -25.85 135.36
CA LEU A 363 -39.00 -25.24 136.50
C LEU A 363 -40.26 -26.04 136.89
N PRO A 364 -40.41 -26.50 138.15
CA PRO A 364 -41.59 -27.24 138.58
C PRO A 364 -42.78 -26.31 138.87
N ASP A 365 -43.79 -26.35 138.01
CA ASP A 365 -45.11 -25.76 138.30
C ASP A 365 -45.80 -26.51 139.46
N THR A 366 -45.76 -25.95 140.67
CA THR A 366 -46.58 -26.40 141.79
C THR A 366 -47.66 -25.37 142.13
N ALA A 367 -48.82 -25.60 141.54
CA ALA A 367 -50.05 -24.85 141.66
C ALA A 367 -50.51 -24.47 143.09
N SER A 368 -51.30 -23.39 143.15
CA SER A 368 -52.53 -23.27 143.95
C SER A 368 -52.50 -23.67 145.44
N GLY A 369 -52.38 -22.69 146.33
CA GLY A 369 -52.51 -22.88 147.78
C GLY A 369 -53.01 -21.62 148.49
N ASN A 370 -54.32 -21.51 148.69
CA ASN A 370 -54.98 -20.31 149.20
C ASN A 370 -55.20 -20.37 150.72
N SER A 371 -54.54 -19.52 151.51
CA SER A 371 -54.97 -19.11 152.87
C SER A 371 -54.24 -17.83 153.27
N TYR A 372 -54.91 -16.68 153.32
CA TYR A 372 -55.66 -16.15 154.48
C TYR A 372 -54.82 -15.93 155.75
N LEU A 373 -54.89 -14.70 156.26
CA LEU A 373 -54.37 -14.32 157.58
C LEU A 373 -55.31 -14.87 158.67
N GLU A 374 -54.74 -15.45 159.72
CA GLU A 374 -55.41 -15.61 161.01
C GLU A 374 -54.49 -15.06 162.11
N ALA A 375 -55.04 -14.20 162.96
CA ALA A 375 -54.39 -13.64 164.14
C ALA A 375 -55.11 -14.16 165.39
N GLY A 376 -54.38 -14.55 166.43
CA GLY A 376 -55.02 -15.08 167.64
C GLY A 376 -54.07 -15.24 168.82
N PRO A 377 -54.47 -14.92 170.07
CA PRO A 377 -53.53 -14.68 171.17
C PRO A 377 -53.93 -15.42 172.47
N VAL A 378 -53.66 -14.78 173.63
CA VAL A 378 -54.07 -15.16 175.00
C VAL A 378 -53.24 -16.31 175.60
N SER A 379 -52.40 -16.15 176.63
CA SER A 379 -52.38 -15.29 177.84
C SER A 379 -53.18 -15.86 179.03
N ASP A 380 -52.53 -16.74 179.79
CA ASP A 380 -53.00 -17.22 181.09
C ASP A 380 -52.82 -16.12 182.18
N GLN A 381 -53.75 -15.16 182.23
CA GLN A 381 -54.26 -14.55 183.48
C GLN A 381 -55.43 -13.59 183.20
N ALA A 382 -56.39 -13.54 184.12
CA ALA A 382 -57.65 -12.84 183.95
C ALA A 382 -57.61 -11.39 184.47
N ASP A 383 -58.20 -10.45 183.72
CA ASP A 383 -59.48 -9.84 184.09
C ASP A 383 -60.16 -9.21 182.85
N SER A 384 -61.40 -8.73 183.00
CA SER A 384 -62.36 -8.25 181.97
C SER A 384 -61.81 -7.33 180.86
N GLY A 385 -62.36 -7.48 179.64
CA GLY A 385 -62.10 -6.58 178.51
C GLY A 385 -63.11 -6.69 177.36
N GLU A 386 -63.75 -5.58 177.01
CA GLU A 386 -64.78 -5.49 175.93
C GLU A 386 -64.45 -4.39 174.89
N SER A 387 -63.34 -3.65 175.06
CA SER A 387 -62.98 -2.46 174.28
C SER A 387 -62.03 -2.70 173.10
N VAL A 388 -61.37 -3.86 173.02
CA VAL A 388 -60.28 -4.12 172.06
C VAL A 388 -60.79 -4.41 170.64
N LEU A 389 -61.76 -5.33 170.52
CA LEU A 389 -62.26 -5.85 169.23
C LEU A 389 -62.79 -4.76 168.29
N LYS A 390 -63.29 -3.63 168.83
CA LYS A 390 -63.78 -2.52 168.01
C LYS A 390 -62.66 -1.80 167.24
N ALA A 391 -61.50 -1.61 167.88
CA ALA A 391 -60.37 -0.93 167.26
C ALA A 391 -59.71 -1.79 166.16
N GLU A 392 -59.69 -3.11 166.34
CA GLU A 392 -59.19 -4.05 165.33
C GLU A 392 -60.10 -4.08 164.08
N LEU A 393 -61.42 -4.01 164.27
CA LEU A 393 -62.38 -3.91 163.15
C LEU A 393 -62.24 -2.59 162.38
N GLU A 394 -62.11 -1.44 163.07
CA GLU A 394 -61.85 -0.13 162.44
C GLU A 394 -60.50 -0.12 161.68
N ALA A 395 -59.46 -0.74 162.25
CA ALA A 395 -58.16 -0.87 161.58
C ALA A 395 -58.18 -1.89 160.42
N ALA A 396 -59.13 -2.82 160.39
CA ALA A 396 -59.37 -3.70 159.25
C ALA A 396 -60.07 -2.95 158.12
N THR A 397 -61.15 -2.20 158.41
CA THR A 397 -61.89 -1.45 157.38
C THR A 397 -61.07 -0.33 156.74
N TYR A 398 -60.14 0.29 157.48
CA TYR A 398 -59.20 1.23 156.87
C TYR A 398 -58.24 0.53 155.88
N ARG A 399 -57.72 -0.66 156.23
CA ARG A 399 -56.83 -1.42 155.32
C ARG A 399 -57.56 -2.01 154.12
N THR A 400 -58.82 -2.41 154.24
CA THR A 400 -59.59 -2.82 153.06
C THR A 400 -59.81 -1.64 152.14
N SER A 401 -60.15 -0.45 152.66
CA SER A 401 -60.26 0.77 151.86
C SER A 401 -58.93 1.18 151.18
N GLU A 402 -57.80 1.04 151.87
CA GLU A 402 -56.45 1.30 151.29
C GLU A 402 -56.07 0.28 150.20
N LEU A 403 -56.54 -0.96 150.33
CA LEU A 403 -56.35 -2.01 149.31
C LEU A 403 -57.33 -1.88 148.15
N GLU A 404 -58.55 -1.41 148.39
CA GLU A 404 -59.56 -1.08 147.39
C GLU A 404 -59.08 0.10 146.52
N GLU A 405 -58.55 1.17 147.12
CA GLU A 405 -57.94 2.31 146.39
C GLU A 405 -56.75 1.86 145.51
N LYS A 406 -55.89 0.98 146.04
CA LYS A 406 -54.78 0.40 145.27
C LYS A 406 -55.24 -0.53 144.17
N LEU A 407 -56.30 -1.31 144.40
CA LEU A 407 -56.86 -2.22 143.40
C LEU A 407 -57.54 -1.42 142.28
N GLU A 408 -58.31 -0.38 142.62
CA GLU A 408 -58.87 0.56 141.63
C GLU A 408 -57.77 1.23 140.81
N LYS A 409 -56.68 1.69 141.44
CA LYS A 409 -55.52 2.25 140.73
C LYS A 409 -54.81 1.22 139.83
N MET A 410 -54.65 -0.02 140.28
CA MET A 410 -54.11 -1.12 139.47
C MET A 410 -55.03 -1.52 138.31
N GLU A 411 -56.36 -1.42 138.50
CA GLU A 411 -57.36 -1.66 137.45
C GLU A 411 -57.29 -0.55 136.39
N GLN A 412 -57.15 0.71 136.81
CA GLN A 412 -56.94 1.87 135.93
C GLN A 412 -55.62 1.76 135.14
N GLU A 413 -54.49 1.45 135.78
CA GLU A 413 -53.19 1.23 135.11
C GLU A 413 -53.25 0.06 134.12
N LYS A 414 -54.00 -1.00 134.44
CA LYS A 414 -54.25 -2.15 133.58
C LYS A 414 -55.16 -1.81 132.39
N GLU A 415 -56.16 -0.94 132.55
CA GLU A 415 -56.97 -0.43 131.45
C GLU A 415 -56.13 0.50 130.54
N GLU A 416 -55.31 1.38 131.10
CA GLU A 416 -54.40 2.27 130.36
C GLU A 416 -53.37 1.47 129.53
N LEU A 417 -52.65 0.52 130.14
CA LEU A 417 -51.76 -0.40 129.44
C LEU A 417 -52.50 -1.29 128.42
N GLY A 418 -53.79 -1.59 128.67
CA GLY A 418 -54.65 -2.30 127.72
C GLY A 418 -54.94 -1.48 126.47
N LEU A 419 -55.16 -0.17 126.61
CA LEU A 419 -55.33 0.78 125.51
C LEU A 419 -54.01 1.00 124.75
N GLU A 420 -52.88 1.18 125.45
CA GLU A 420 -51.56 1.28 124.81
C GLU A 420 -51.19 0.01 124.02
N LEU A 421 -51.48 -1.17 124.57
CA LEU A 421 -51.25 -2.45 123.89
C LEU A 421 -52.15 -2.59 122.64
N ALA A 422 -53.41 -2.18 122.72
CA ALA A 422 -54.32 -2.16 121.58
C ALA A 422 -53.87 -1.16 120.49
N GLU A 423 -53.34 0.01 120.88
CA GLU A 423 -52.73 0.99 119.97
C GLU A 423 -51.47 0.44 119.30
N CYS A 424 -50.59 -0.22 120.06
CA CYS A 424 -49.40 -0.89 119.51
C CYS A 424 -49.78 -2.00 118.52
N GLN A 425 -50.77 -2.84 118.84
CA GLN A 425 -51.30 -3.87 117.93
C GLN A 425 -51.89 -3.25 116.66
N ARG A 426 -52.69 -2.18 116.79
CA ARG A 426 -53.23 -1.40 115.67
C ARG A 426 -52.11 -0.86 114.76
N GLN A 427 -51.02 -0.35 115.34
CA GLN A 427 -49.89 0.18 114.59
C GLN A 427 -49.03 -0.92 113.92
N ILE A 428 -48.91 -2.08 114.55
CA ILE A 428 -48.29 -3.28 113.95
C ILE A 428 -49.12 -3.77 112.76
N GLU A 429 -50.45 -3.82 112.85
CA GLU A 429 -51.28 -4.26 111.73
C GLU A 429 -51.27 -3.24 110.56
N ILE A 430 -51.25 -1.94 110.84
CA ILE A 430 -51.08 -0.89 109.81
C ILE A 430 -49.72 -1.03 109.10
N SER A 431 -48.62 -1.14 109.85
CA SER A 431 -47.28 -1.27 109.26
C SER A 431 -47.10 -2.60 108.52
N ARG A 432 -47.70 -3.70 109.00
CA ARG A 432 -47.78 -4.98 108.27
C ARG A 432 -48.58 -4.86 106.97
N GLY A 433 -49.63 -4.04 106.94
CA GLY A 433 -50.35 -3.68 105.71
C GLY A 433 -49.47 -2.93 104.72
N GLN A 434 -48.74 -1.92 105.17
CA GLN A 434 -47.81 -1.12 104.36
C GLN A 434 -46.65 -1.97 103.80
N VAL A 435 -46.10 -2.90 104.59
CA VAL A 435 -45.07 -3.85 104.11
C VAL A 435 -45.61 -4.73 102.99
N LYS A 436 -46.81 -5.32 103.13
CA LYS A 436 -47.44 -6.12 102.07
C LYS A 436 -47.71 -5.30 100.80
N GLU A 437 -48.11 -4.03 100.95
CA GLU A 437 -48.30 -3.13 99.81
C GLU A 437 -46.97 -2.84 99.09
N ALA A 438 -45.87 -2.69 99.84
CA ALA A 438 -44.53 -2.52 99.30
C ALA A 438 -44.01 -3.81 98.63
N GLU A 439 -44.23 -4.98 99.22
CA GLU A 439 -43.90 -6.30 98.65
C GLU A 439 -44.61 -6.52 97.30
N MET A 440 -45.91 -6.21 97.22
CA MET A 440 -46.68 -6.30 95.97
C MET A 440 -46.15 -5.34 94.90
N LYS A 441 -45.82 -4.09 95.26
CA LYS A 441 -45.20 -3.12 94.33
C LYS A 441 -43.82 -3.57 93.87
N LEU A 442 -43.01 -4.16 94.75
CA LEU A 442 -41.69 -4.70 94.42
C LEU A 442 -41.82 -5.90 93.48
N MET A 443 -42.78 -6.79 93.71
CA MET A 443 -43.09 -7.91 92.81
C MET A 443 -43.57 -7.44 91.43
N GLU A 444 -44.41 -6.39 91.37
CA GLU A 444 -44.83 -5.80 90.09
C GLU A 444 -43.65 -5.13 89.36
N LEU A 445 -42.82 -4.34 90.06
CA LEU A 445 -41.62 -3.73 89.47
C LEU A 445 -40.63 -4.78 88.97
N ASN A 446 -40.44 -5.90 89.68
CA ASN A 446 -39.62 -7.02 89.22
C ASN A 446 -40.20 -7.69 87.95
N SER A 447 -41.53 -7.80 87.86
CA SER A 447 -42.22 -8.30 86.65
C SER A 447 -42.04 -7.35 85.46
N GLN A 448 -42.20 -6.04 85.68
CA GLN A 448 -41.95 -5.02 84.66
C GLN A 448 -40.48 -4.99 84.23
N LEU A 449 -39.54 -5.15 85.17
CA LEU A 449 -38.11 -5.26 84.89
C LEU A 449 -37.78 -6.52 84.06
N ALA A 450 -38.32 -7.69 84.42
CA ALA A 450 -38.12 -8.91 83.63
C ALA A 450 -38.66 -8.80 82.20
N LEU A 451 -39.81 -8.13 82.01
CA LEU A 451 -40.35 -7.81 80.69
C LEU A 451 -39.49 -6.80 79.93
N ALA A 452 -38.84 -5.86 80.62
CA ALA A 452 -37.88 -4.95 80.00
C ALA A 452 -36.61 -5.69 79.55
N THR A 453 -36.03 -6.56 80.40
CA THR A 453 -34.86 -7.38 80.06
C THR A 453 -35.12 -8.33 78.89
N CYS A 454 -36.32 -8.92 78.83
CA CYS A 454 -36.72 -9.74 77.68
C CYS A 454 -36.78 -8.91 76.39
N ARG A 455 -37.33 -7.69 76.45
CA ARG A 455 -37.41 -6.77 75.30
C ARG A 455 -36.05 -6.21 74.87
N THR A 456 -35.09 -6.02 75.78
CA THR A 456 -33.73 -5.60 75.39
C THR A 456 -33.00 -6.73 74.69
N SER A 457 -33.05 -7.97 75.20
CA SER A 457 -32.50 -9.14 74.51
C SER A 457 -33.13 -9.34 73.12
N GLU A 458 -34.45 -9.20 73.02
CA GLU A 458 -35.16 -9.22 71.74
C GLU A 458 -34.71 -8.12 70.75
N LEU A 459 -34.15 -7.00 71.21
CA LEU A 459 -33.64 -5.92 70.37
C LEU A 459 -32.14 -6.09 70.08
N GLU A 460 -31.38 -6.68 70.99
CA GLU A 460 -29.98 -7.07 70.82
C GLU A 460 -29.85 -8.14 69.72
N ASP A 461 -30.67 -9.21 69.75
CA ASP A 461 -30.74 -10.23 68.70
C ASP A 461 -31.03 -9.62 67.31
N LYS A 462 -31.93 -8.64 67.27
CA LYS A 462 -32.32 -7.93 66.03
C LYS A 462 -31.19 -7.00 65.56
N LEU A 463 -30.48 -6.36 66.47
CA LEU A 463 -29.33 -5.51 66.17
C LEU A 463 -28.16 -6.34 65.60
N GLU A 464 -27.85 -7.49 66.21
CA GLU A 464 -26.80 -8.39 65.71
C GLU A 464 -27.12 -8.86 64.28
N LYS A 465 -28.38 -9.29 64.03
CA LYS A 465 -28.81 -9.69 62.67
C LYS A 465 -28.70 -8.56 61.65
N MET A 466 -29.07 -7.33 62.01
CA MET A 466 -28.92 -6.16 61.13
C MET A 466 -27.45 -5.81 60.87
N GLU A 467 -26.56 -6.02 61.84
CA GLU A 467 -25.12 -5.81 61.68
C GLU A 467 -24.49 -6.89 60.79
N GLN A 468 -24.91 -8.16 60.91
CA GLN A 468 -24.53 -9.25 60.01
C GLN A 468 -24.99 -9.00 58.55
N GLU A 469 -26.24 -8.58 58.33
CA GLU A 469 -26.73 -8.22 56.97
C GLU A 469 -25.97 -7.03 56.36
N LYS A 470 -25.57 -6.07 57.19
CA LYS A 470 -24.74 -4.92 56.81
C LYS A 470 -23.30 -5.34 56.45
N GLU A 471 -22.72 -6.31 57.15
CA GLU A 471 -21.42 -6.89 56.78
C GLU A 471 -21.48 -7.65 55.44
N GLU A 472 -22.52 -8.47 55.21
CA GLU A 472 -22.71 -9.18 53.94
C GLU A 472 -22.88 -8.21 52.76
N LEU A 473 -23.72 -7.17 52.91
CA LEU A 473 -23.87 -6.10 51.92
C LEU A 473 -22.57 -5.31 51.71
N GLY A 474 -21.75 -5.14 52.75
CA GLY A 474 -20.41 -4.56 52.66
C GLY A 474 -19.46 -5.40 51.81
N LEU A 475 -19.45 -6.73 52.01
CA LEU A 475 -18.64 -7.66 51.21
C LEU A 475 -19.05 -7.63 49.73
N GLU A 476 -20.34 -7.71 49.41
CA GLU A 476 -20.82 -7.62 48.02
C GLU A 476 -20.56 -6.24 47.39
N LEU A 477 -20.65 -5.14 48.16
CA LEU A 477 -20.26 -3.81 47.70
C LEU A 477 -18.77 -3.75 47.30
N THR A 478 -17.85 -4.26 48.13
CA THR A 478 -16.41 -4.26 47.79
C THR A 478 -16.09 -5.16 46.59
N LYS A 479 -16.82 -6.28 46.43
CA LYS A 479 -16.74 -7.18 45.28
C LYS A 479 -17.24 -6.50 43.99
N CYS A 480 -18.34 -5.75 44.06
CA CYS A 480 -18.84 -4.95 42.93
C CYS A 480 -17.89 -3.81 42.58
N GLN A 481 -17.33 -3.09 43.56
CA GLN A 481 -16.30 -2.07 43.33
C GLN A 481 -15.06 -2.65 42.64
N ARG A 482 -14.55 -3.82 43.10
CA ARG A 482 -13.44 -4.52 42.46
C ARG A 482 -13.76 -4.90 41.01
N GLN A 483 -14.97 -5.36 40.72
CA GLN A 483 -15.39 -5.68 39.35
C GLN A 483 -15.48 -4.43 38.47
N ILE A 484 -15.97 -3.30 39.00
CA ILE A 484 -15.98 -2.00 38.30
C ILE A 484 -14.54 -1.54 37.99
N GLU A 485 -13.61 -1.68 38.93
CA GLU A 485 -12.19 -1.32 38.74
C GLU A 485 -11.55 -2.16 37.62
N ILE A 486 -11.82 -3.47 37.58
CA ILE A 486 -11.36 -4.40 36.52
C ILE A 486 -11.93 -3.98 35.16
N SER A 487 -13.24 -3.79 35.06
CA SER A 487 -13.90 -3.38 33.81
C SER A 487 -13.41 -2.01 33.33
N ARG A 488 -13.10 -1.09 34.25
CA ARG A 488 -12.52 0.23 33.94
C ARG A 488 -11.06 0.13 33.48
N GLY A 489 -10.29 -0.84 33.99
CA GLY A 489 -8.96 -1.17 33.47
C GLY A 489 -9.03 -1.68 32.01
N GLN A 490 -9.92 -2.63 31.75
CA GLN A 490 -10.16 -3.18 30.41
C GLN A 490 -10.63 -2.11 29.42
N LEU A 491 -11.49 -1.17 29.85
CA LEU A 491 -11.91 -0.03 29.03
C LEU A 491 -10.73 0.82 28.59
N LYS A 492 -9.85 1.22 29.53
CA LYS A 492 -8.64 2.01 29.22
C LYS A 492 -7.68 1.28 28.27
N GLU A 493 -7.53 -0.04 28.44
CA GLU A 493 -6.71 -0.85 27.54
C GLU A 493 -7.28 -0.87 26.11
N ALA A 494 -8.61 -0.93 25.97
CA ALA A 494 -9.29 -0.81 24.69
C ALA A 494 -9.18 0.60 24.08
N GLU A 495 -9.30 1.66 24.89
CA GLU A 495 -9.10 3.06 24.47
C GLU A 495 -7.69 3.29 23.92
N ILE A 496 -6.65 2.76 24.59
CA ILE A 496 -5.26 2.83 24.13
C ILE A 496 -5.08 2.09 22.80
N LYS A 497 -5.61 0.86 22.67
CA LYS A 497 -5.55 0.09 21.42
C LYS A 497 -6.29 0.77 20.27
N LEU A 498 -7.42 1.42 20.54
CA LEU A 498 -8.13 2.23 19.55
C LEU A 498 -7.32 3.46 19.12
N MET A 499 -6.66 4.14 20.06
CA MET A 499 -5.79 5.28 19.75
C MET A 499 -4.58 4.86 18.89
N GLU A 500 -3.97 3.71 19.20
CA GLU A 500 -2.87 3.15 18.41
C GLU A 500 -3.33 2.76 17.00
N LEU A 501 -4.42 2.00 16.87
CA LEU A 501 -4.99 1.62 15.57
C LEU A 501 -5.38 2.84 14.72
N ASN A 502 -5.91 3.90 15.34
CA ASN A 502 -6.24 5.13 14.64
C ASN A 502 -4.98 5.91 14.18
N SER A 503 -3.88 5.85 14.94
CA SER A 503 -2.58 6.37 14.52
C SER A 503 -1.98 5.57 13.35
N GLN A 504 -2.04 4.23 13.41
CA GLN A 504 -1.64 3.35 12.31
C GLN A 504 -2.48 3.60 11.04
N LEU A 505 -3.80 3.82 11.19
CA LEU A 505 -4.70 4.17 10.09
C LEU A 505 -4.35 5.52 9.47
N ALA A 506 -4.07 6.55 10.27
CA ALA A 506 -3.63 7.86 9.77
C ALA A 506 -2.30 7.79 9.00
N LEU A 507 -1.35 6.98 9.47
CA LEU A 507 -0.09 6.73 8.76
C LEU A 507 -0.33 5.96 7.44
N ALA A 508 -1.29 5.04 7.42
CA ALA A 508 -1.67 4.31 6.21
C ALA A 508 -2.33 5.24 5.18
N THR A 509 -3.25 6.13 5.58
CA THR A 509 -3.91 7.07 4.66
C THR A 509 -2.95 8.12 4.09
N TYR A 510 -1.96 8.55 4.88
CA TYR A 510 -0.87 9.39 4.36
C TYR A 510 -0.05 8.65 3.28
N ARG A 511 0.33 7.39 3.54
CA ARG A 511 1.08 6.57 2.57
C ARG A 511 0.30 6.24 1.31
N THR A 512 -1.02 6.06 1.36
CA THR A 512 -1.83 5.89 0.14
C THR A 512 -1.84 7.17 -0.68
N SER A 513 -2.02 8.34 -0.05
CA SER A 513 -1.98 9.63 -0.75
C SER A 513 -0.60 9.90 -1.39
N GLU A 514 0.49 9.57 -0.70
CA GLU A 514 1.87 9.67 -1.25
C GLU A 514 2.10 8.73 -2.46
N MET A 515 1.41 7.60 -2.51
CA MET A 515 1.47 6.66 -3.64
C MET A 515 0.53 7.04 -4.78
N GLU A 516 -0.62 7.64 -4.49
CA GLU A 516 -1.55 8.20 -5.48
C GLU A 516 -0.89 9.36 -6.24
N GLU A 517 -0.21 10.30 -5.56
CA GLU A 517 0.53 11.40 -6.19
C GLU A 517 1.66 10.89 -7.10
N LYS A 518 2.34 9.80 -6.72
CA LYS A 518 3.35 9.15 -7.56
C LYS A 518 2.73 8.44 -8.76
N GLN A 519 1.58 7.79 -8.59
CA GLN A 519 0.87 7.15 -9.69
C GLN A 519 0.37 8.18 -10.71
N GLU A 520 -0.12 9.34 -10.27
CA GLU A 520 -0.52 10.42 -11.16
C GLU A 520 0.67 10.93 -12.00
N LYS A 521 1.83 11.17 -11.38
CA LYS A 521 3.06 11.57 -12.09
C LYS A 521 3.54 10.53 -13.10
N MET A 522 3.56 9.25 -12.71
CA MET A 522 3.93 8.15 -13.61
C MET A 522 2.97 8.02 -14.81
N GLU A 523 1.68 8.35 -14.63
CA GLU A 523 0.71 8.35 -15.74
C GLU A 523 0.88 9.58 -16.64
N GLN A 524 1.19 10.76 -16.09
CA GLN A 524 1.54 11.97 -16.85
C GLN A 524 2.81 11.77 -17.70
N GLU A 525 3.89 11.23 -17.12
CA GLU A 525 5.11 10.86 -17.87
C GLU A 525 4.83 9.85 -18.99
N LYS A 526 3.91 8.91 -18.75
CA LYS A 526 3.48 7.90 -19.73
C LYS A 526 2.60 8.48 -20.84
N GLU A 527 1.78 9.50 -20.56
CA GLU A 527 1.05 10.25 -21.60
C GLU A 527 2.01 11.09 -22.46
N GLU A 528 2.99 11.77 -21.85
CA GLU A 528 4.01 12.54 -22.56
C GLU A 528 4.86 11.66 -23.50
N LEU A 529 5.41 10.54 -22.99
CA LEU A 529 6.12 9.55 -23.82
C LEU A 529 5.22 8.92 -24.89
N GLY A 530 3.91 8.80 -24.63
CA GLY A 530 2.92 8.36 -25.62
C GLY A 530 2.80 9.35 -26.79
N LEU A 531 2.76 10.66 -26.51
CA LEU A 531 2.76 11.70 -27.52
C LEU A 531 4.06 11.70 -28.32
N GLU A 532 5.22 11.67 -27.67
CA GLU A 532 6.53 11.57 -28.34
C GLU A 532 6.62 10.36 -29.28
N LEU A 533 6.13 9.19 -28.85
CA LEU A 533 6.10 7.98 -29.67
C LEU A 533 5.24 8.15 -30.91
N THR A 534 4.04 8.73 -30.80
CA THR A 534 3.17 8.98 -31.96
C THR A 534 3.76 10.00 -32.94
N GLU A 535 4.46 11.03 -32.45
CA GLU A 535 5.18 12.00 -33.27
C GLU A 535 6.38 11.36 -33.99
N CYS A 536 7.19 10.55 -33.30
CA CYS A 536 8.27 9.77 -33.92
C CYS A 536 7.73 8.85 -35.01
N GLN A 537 6.62 8.15 -34.75
CA GLN A 537 6.00 7.26 -35.73
C GLN A 537 5.44 8.03 -36.95
N ARG A 538 4.90 9.23 -36.76
CA ARG A 538 4.51 10.15 -37.85
C ARG A 538 5.71 10.57 -38.71
N GLN A 539 6.86 10.86 -38.10
CA GLN A 539 8.10 11.19 -38.83
C GLN A 539 8.65 9.99 -39.62
N ILE A 540 8.53 8.77 -39.07
CA ILE A 540 8.88 7.52 -39.78
C ILE A 540 7.96 7.33 -41.00
N GLU A 541 6.65 7.54 -40.87
CA GLU A 541 5.70 7.42 -42.00
C GLU A 541 6.02 8.43 -43.12
N ILE A 542 6.36 9.67 -42.76
CA ILE A 542 6.72 10.73 -43.73
C ILE A 542 8.05 10.42 -44.45
N SER A 543 9.09 10.05 -43.71
CA SER A 543 10.40 9.72 -44.30
C SER A 543 10.35 8.46 -45.16
N ARG A 544 9.52 7.48 -44.79
CA ARG A 544 9.19 6.32 -45.63
C ARG A 544 8.44 6.72 -46.91
N GLY A 545 7.51 7.66 -46.83
CA GLY A 545 6.83 8.23 -48.01
C GLY A 545 7.82 8.89 -48.99
N GLN A 546 8.76 9.67 -48.47
CA GLN A 546 9.83 10.30 -49.25
C GLN A 546 10.79 9.27 -49.88
N LEU A 547 11.13 8.20 -49.16
CA LEU A 547 11.94 7.09 -49.68
C LEU A 547 11.25 6.40 -50.85
N ASN A 548 9.97 6.03 -50.69
CA ASN A 548 9.17 5.43 -51.77
C ASN A 548 9.11 6.34 -53.02
N GLU A 549 8.97 7.66 -52.84
CA GLU A 549 8.97 8.62 -53.95
C GLU A 549 10.34 8.68 -54.67
N ALA A 550 11.44 8.60 -53.92
CA ALA A 550 12.78 8.54 -54.48
C ALA A 550 13.06 7.23 -55.22
N GLU A 551 12.61 6.09 -54.68
CA GLU A 551 12.70 4.77 -55.35
C GLU A 551 11.93 4.76 -56.68
N MET A 552 10.71 5.30 -56.71
CA MET A 552 9.92 5.42 -57.95
C MET A 552 10.61 6.30 -59.00
N LYS A 553 11.25 7.41 -58.58
CA LYS A 553 12.05 8.27 -59.47
C LYS A 553 13.30 7.55 -59.99
N LEU A 554 13.95 6.71 -59.18
CA LEU A 554 15.08 5.89 -59.61
C LEU A 554 14.66 4.82 -60.62
N ILE A 555 13.52 4.17 -60.43
CA ILE A 555 12.94 3.20 -61.38
C ILE A 555 12.66 3.88 -62.73
N GLU A 556 12.02 5.05 -62.71
CA GLU A 556 11.73 5.83 -63.92
C GLU A 556 13.00 6.28 -64.65
N LEU A 557 13.98 6.85 -63.93
CA LEU A 557 15.27 7.23 -64.53
C LEU A 557 16.04 6.04 -65.09
N ASN A 558 15.97 4.87 -64.44
CA ASN A 558 16.60 3.65 -64.94
C ASN A 558 15.89 3.10 -66.20
N SER A 559 14.56 3.23 -66.28
CA SER A 559 13.77 2.94 -67.48
C SER A 559 14.18 3.86 -68.65
N GLN A 560 14.26 5.17 -68.42
CA GLN A 560 14.72 6.14 -69.41
C GLN A 560 16.16 5.88 -69.86
N LEU A 561 17.05 5.49 -68.93
CA LEU A 561 18.44 5.12 -69.22
C LEU A 561 18.54 3.82 -70.05
N ALA A 562 17.68 2.84 -69.79
CA ALA A 562 17.58 1.62 -70.59
C ALA A 562 17.11 1.93 -72.02
N LEU A 563 16.08 2.76 -72.19
CA LEU A 563 15.61 3.23 -73.50
C LEU A 563 16.71 4.00 -74.25
N ALA A 564 17.38 4.95 -73.59
CA ALA A 564 18.46 5.72 -74.18
C ALA A 564 19.65 4.84 -74.60
N ASN A 565 20.01 3.82 -73.82
CA ASN A 565 21.03 2.84 -74.18
C ASN A 565 20.59 1.97 -75.36
N GLY A 566 19.32 1.56 -75.44
CA GLY A 566 18.75 0.85 -76.58
C GLY A 566 18.81 1.66 -77.87
N SER A 567 18.39 2.93 -77.82
CA SER A 567 18.49 3.87 -78.95
C SER A 567 19.94 4.13 -79.36
N LYS A 568 20.86 4.27 -78.39
CA LYS A 568 22.30 4.41 -78.65
C LYS A 568 22.88 3.18 -79.32
N GLN A 569 22.51 1.97 -78.89
CA GLN A 569 22.99 0.73 -79.49
C GLN A 569 22.49 0.61 -80.94
N ALA A 570 21.20 0.84 -81.18
CA ALA A 570 20.64 0.84 -82.53
C ALA A 570 21.35 1.83 -83.48
N ALA A 571 21.67 3.04 -83.00
CA ALA A 571 22.44 4.02 -83.77
C ALA A 571 23.91 3.61 -84.01
N VAL A 572 24.54 2.87 -83.07
CA VAL A 572 25.87 2.27 -83.28
C VAL A 572 25.80 1.15 -84.31
N ASP A 573 24.79 0.29 -84.23
CA ASP A 573 24.61 -0.82 -85.17
C ASP A 573 24.36 -0.28 -86.59
N GLU A 574 23.50 0.74 -86.75
CA GLU A 574 23.28 1.46 -88.01
C GLU A 574 24.56 2.15 -88.51
N MET A 575 25.35 2.77 -87.63
CA MET A 575 26.65 3.34 -87.99
C MET A 575 27.64 2.28 -88.49
N THR A 576 27.68 1.08 -87.89
CA THR A 576 28.55 -0.01 -88.39
C THR A 576 28.05 -0.61 -89.70
N ALA A 577 26.74 -0.70 -89.91
CA ALA A 577 26.14 -1.16 -91.15
C ALA A 577 26.42 -0.19 -92.32
N THR A 578 26.24 1.11 -92.08
CA THR A 578 26.53 2.16 -93.07
C THR A 578 28.04 2.31 -93.32
N ASP A 579 28.90 2.13 -92.33
CA ASP A 579 30.36 2.04 -92.51
C ASP A 579 30.77 0.82 -93.36
N GLY A 580 30.11 -0.33 -93.16
CA GLY A 580 30.26 -1.51 -94.02
C GLY A 580 29.85 -1.26 -95.47
N GLN A 581 28.68 -0.64 -95.68
CA GLN A 581 28.22 -0.22 -97.01
C GLN A 581 29.18 0.78 -97.67
N ARG A 582 29.68 1.77 -96.92
CA ARG A 582 30.69 2.74 -97.37
C ARG A 582 31.96 2.04 -97.85
N LYS A 583 32.50 1.10 -97.08
CA LYS A 583 33.69 0.31 -97.47
C LYS A 583 33.45 -0.53 -98.73
N MET A 584 32.25 -1.10 -98.90
CA MET A 584 31.88 -1.80 -100.13
C MET A 584 31.84 -0.84 -101.32
N ALA A 585 31.19 0.33 -101.19
CA ALA A 585 31.14 1.35 -102.22
C ALA A 585 32.54 1.91 -102.58
N GLU A 586 33.42 2.12 -101.59
CA GLU A 586 34.82 2.52 -101.80
C GLU A 586 35.63 1.46 -102.55
N SER A 587 35.38 0.17 -102.29
CA SER A 587 36.02 -0.92 -103.05
C SER A 587 35.51 -1.01 -104.49
N GLN A 588 34.21 -0.80 -104.73
CA GLN A 588 33.63 -0.73 -106.07
C GLN A 588 34.14 0.48 -106.84
N LEU A 589 34.24 1.65 -106.18
CA LEU A 589 34.78 2.87 -106.77
C LEU A 589 36.24 2.70 -107.15
N ARG A 590 37.07 2.03 -106.33
CA ARG A 590 38.46 1.69 -106.71
C ARG A 590 38.53 0.80 -107.95
N VAL A 591 37.67 -0.23 -108.06
CA VAL A 591 37.61 -1.06 -109.27
C VAL A 591 37.24 -0.23 -110.49
N ALA A 592 36.22 0.65 -110.38
CA ALA A 592 35.84 1.56 -111.46
C ALA A 592 36.96 2.55 -111.82
N GLU A 593 37.73 3.07 -110.85
CA GLU A 593 38.91 3.90 -111.12
C GLU A 593 40.00 3.11 -111.88
N ASP A 594 40.27 1.86 -111.51
CA ASP A 594 41.29 1.02 -112.16
C ASP A 594 40.83 0.56 -113.56
N GLU A 595 39.53 0.36 -113.77
CA GLU A 595 38.93 0.22 -115.11
C GLU A 595 39.08 1.51 -115.94
N ILE A 596 38.81 2.69 -115.36
CA ILE A 596 39.00 3.98 -116.04
C ILE A 596 40.48 4.22 -116.40
N LYS A 597 41.43 3.89 -115.51
CA LYS A 597 42.88 3.92 -115.81
C LYS A 597 43.22 2.98 -116.97
N THR A 598 42.66 1.77 -116.97
CA THR A 598 42.87 0.76 -118.02
C THR A 598 42.27 1.19 -119.37
N LEU A 599 41.09 1.82 -119.36
CA LEU A 599 40.46 2.42 -120.55
C LEU A 599 41.26 3.63 -121.05
N GLY A 600 41.78 4.47 -120.15
CA GLY A 600 42.67 5.59 -120.50
C GLY A 600 43.95 5.13 -121.19
N LEU A 601 44.58 4.05 -120.71
CA LEU A 601 45.73 3.43 -121.39
C LEU A 601 45.38 2.88 -122.78
N LYS A 602 44.19 2.29 -122.95
CA LYS A 602 43.70 1.85 -124.27
C LYS A 602 43.43 3.02 -125.21
N ILE A 603 42.82 4.10 -124.71
CA ILE A 603 42.58 5.34 -125.47
C ILE A 603 43.92 5.92 -125.92
N GLY A 604 44.90 6.07 -125.03
CA GLY A 604 46.24 6.57 -125.40
C GLY A 604 46.97 5.70 -126.43
N SER A 605 46.75 4.37 -126.42
CA SER A 605 47.25 3.48 -127.48
C SER A 605 46.55 3.77 -128.81
N LEU A 606 45.21 3.85 -128.82
CA LEU A 606 44.43 4.13 -130.03
C LEU A 606 44.67 5.54 -130.59
N GLU A 607 44.97 6.52 -129.74
CA GLU A 607 45.40 7.86 -130.14
C GLU A 607 46.78 7.84 -130.78
N ALA A 608 47.73 7.05 -130.26
CA ALA A 608 49.03 6.84 -130.89
C ALA A 608 48.92 6.10 -132.23
N ASP A 609 48.05 5.09 -132.33
CA ASP A 609 47.77 4.39 -133.59
C ASP A 609 47.11 5.31 -134.62
N LEU A 610 46.19 6.18 -134.20
CA LEU A 610 45.61 7.24 -135.05
C LEU A 610 46.64 8.26 -135.53
N GLU A 611 47.59 8.66 -134.67
CA GLU A 611 48.66 9.59 -135.07
C GLU A 611 49.68 8.92 -136.00
N ASN A 612 49.94 7.62 -135.83
CA ASN A 612 50.69 6.81 -136.80
C ASN A 612 49.98 6.73 -138.15
N GLU A 613 48.66 6.48 -138.19
CA GLU A 613 47.88 6.53 -139.44
C GLU A 613 47.87 7.93 -140.07
N ARG A 614 47.78 9.01 -139.27
CA ARG A 614 47.91 10.39 -139.77
C ARG A 614 49.29 10.65 -140.36
N ALA A 615 50.35 10.17 -139.73
CA ALA A 615 51.71 10.29 -140.25
C ALA A 615 51.90 9.52 -141.57
N LEU A 616 51.38 8.28 -141.65
CA LEU A 616 51.38 7.49 -142.90
C LEU A 616 50.51 8.15 -143.99
N SER A 617 49.37 8.72 -143.62
CA SER A 617 48.50 9.48 -144.53
C SER A 617 49.20 10.74 -145.04
N ALA A 618 49.89 11.50 -144.18
CA ALA A 618 50.70 12.65 -144.57
C ALA A 618 51.89 12.25 -145.46
N GLU A 619 52.55 11.12 -145.19
CA GLU A 619 53.60 10.58 -146.04
C GLU A 619 53.06 10.18 -147.42
N ASN A 620 51.86 9.60 -147.47
CA ASN A 620 51.17 9.25 -148.72
C ASN A 620 50.69 10.48 -149.49
N ILE A 621 50.22 11.53 -148.81
CA ILE A 621 49.93 12.83 -149.43
C ILE A 621 51.21 13.45 -150.02
N ALA A 622 52.34 13.37 -149.30
CA ALA A 622 53.63 13.82 -149.81
C ALA A 622 54.16 12.96 -150.98
N LYS A 623 53.81 11.66 -151.05
CA LYS A 623 54.06 10.81 -152.23
C LYS A 623 53.18 11.24 -153.42
N CYS A 624 51.89 11.53 -153.20
CA CYS A 624 51.01 12.06 -154.24
C CYS A 624 51.51 13.40 -154.79
N GLN A 625 51.90 14.34 -153.92
CA GLN A 625 52.49 15.63 -154.33
C GLN A 625 53.75 15.44 -155.18
N LYS A 626 54.65 14.51 -154.81
CA LYS A 626 55.82 14.17 -155.64
C LYS A 626 55.45 13.60 -157.01
N LEU A 627 54.38 12.80 -157.09
CA LEU A 627 53.87 12.26 -158.36
C LEU A 627 53.21 13.36 -159.22
N ASP A 628 52.51 14.32 -158.61
CA ASP A 628 51.96 15.48 -159.30
C ASP A 628 53.08 16.42 -159.82
N ASP A 629 54.13 16.65 -159.04
CA ASP A 629 55.35 17.35 -159.47
C ASP A 629 56.08 16.61 -160.60
N GLU A 630 56.07 15.28 -160.59
CA GLU A 630 56.65 14.44 -161.63
C GLU A 630 55.80 14.43 -162.91
N LEU A 631 54.47 14.47 -162.79
CA LEU A 631 53.53 14.71 -163.89
C LEU A 631 53.70 16.12 -164.47
N LEU A 632 53.93 17.15 -163.65
CA LEU A 632 54.28 18.50 -164.10
C LEU A 632 55.63 18.53 -164.83
N ARG A 633 56.63 17.79 -164.36
CA ARG A 633 57.92 17.59 -165.06
C ARG A 633 57.72 16.94 -166.42
N MET A 634 57.02 15.80 -166.47
CA MET A 634 56.68 15.07 -167.70
C MET A 634 55.91 15.94 -168.70
N LYS A 635 54.96 16.75 -168.22
CA LYS A 635 54.17 17.70 -169.03
C LYS A 635 55.02 18.83 -169.62
N ASN A 636 56.07 19.26 -168.93
CA ASN A 636 57.01 20.26 -169.44
C ASN A 636 58.06 19.65 -170.38
N GLU A 637 58.55 18.44 -170.12
CA GLU A 637 59.38 17.70 -171.09
C GLU A 637 58.63 17.36 -172.39
N ALA A 638 57.34 17.00 -172.28
CA ALA A 638 56.49 16.76 -173.44
C ALA A 638 56.35 18.01 -174.33
N LYS A 639 56.32 19.22 -173.74
CA LYS A 639 56.38 20.47 -174.51
C LYS A 639 57.70 20.64 -175.26
N LEU A 640 58.85 20.42 -174.60
CA LEU A 640 60.15 20.47 -175.29
C LEU A 640 60.25 19.46 -176.45
N LYS A 641 59.61 18.29 -176.30
CA LYS A 641 59.57 17.24 -177.35
C LYS A 641 58.57 17.57 -178.47
N HIS A 642 57.51 18.35 -178.21
CA HIS A 642 56.53 18.77 -179.21
C HIS A 642 57.04 19.93 -180.10
N GLU A 643 57.87 20.82 -179.57
CA GLU A 643 58.55 21.88 -180.35
C GLU A 643 59.55 21.28 -181.37
N ALA A 644 60.16 20.14 -181.02
CA ALA A 644 61.22 19.49 -181.80
C ALA A 644 60.71 18.61 -182.99
N ALA A 645 59.40 18.49 -183.19
CA ALA A 645 58.81 17.51 -184.11
C ALA A 645 58.23 18.08 -185.42
N PHE A 646 58.17 19.41 -185.61
CA PHE A 646 57.45 20.02 -186.73
C PHE A 646 58.32 20.71 -187.80
N GLN A 647 59.63 20.42 -187.91
CA GLN A 647 60.42 20.77 -189.11
C GLN A 647 61.75 20.00 -189.28
N SER A 648 61.69 18.74 -189.70
CA SER A 648 62.81 18.10 -190.43
C SER A 648 62.39 17.05 -191.49
N VAL A 649 61.13 17.11 -191.96
CA VAL A 649 60.87 16.86 -193.38
C VAL A 649 60.94 18.24 -194.05
N ALA A 650 61.87 18.55 -194.95
CA ALA A 650 62.88 17.67 -195.55
C ALA A 650 64.26 18.36 -195.69
N SER A 651 65.31 17.53 -195.77
CA SER A 651 66.51 17.86 -196.56
C SER A 651 66.09 18.13 -198.02
N VAL A 652 66.73 19.02 -198.79
CA VAL A 652 68.14 18.96 -199.19
C VAL A 652 68.64 20.34 -199.67
N ASN A 653 69.81 20.77 -199.17
CA ASN A 653 70.75 21.77 -199.74
C ASN A 653 70.24 23.24 -199.88
N ALA A 654 71.04 24.30 -199.70
CA ALA A 654 72.50 24.44 -199.50
C ALA A 654 72.80 25.36 -198.28
N GLU A 655 74.03 25.66 -197.85
CA GLU A 655 75.35 25.54 -198.49
C GLU A 655 76.49 25.41 -197.45
N SER A 656 77.65 24.88 -197.84
CA SER A 656 78.94 25.14 -197.16
C SER A 656 80.12 25.01 -198.13
N LYS A 657 81.20 25.80 -197.89
CA LYS A 657 82.43 25.95 -198.72
C LYS A 657 82.17 26.59 -200.10
N ILE A 658 82.70 27.79 -200.39
CA ILE A 658 84.12 28.15 -200.64
C ILE A 658 84.63 27.60 -201.99
N LYS A 659 84.94 28.54 -202.91
CA LYS A 659 85.73 28.40 -204.16
C LYS A 659 85.06 27.77 -205.40
N GLN A 660 83.74 27.90 -205.54
CA GLN A 660 83.05 28.14 -206.82
C GLN A 660 81.62 28.64 -206.50
N ASP A 661 81.04 29.71 -207.05
CA ASP A 661 81.55 30.97 -207.63
C ASP A 661 80.41 32.03 -207.42
N LYS A 662 80.67 33.31 -207.12
CA LYS A 662 81.03 34.38 -208.07
C LYS A 662 80.12 34.60 -209.30
N GLU A 663 78.80 34.36 -209.25
CA GLU A 663 77.96 34.79 -210.40
C GLU A 663 76.67 35.59 -210.11
N LEU A 664 75.95 35.37 -208.99
CA LEU A 664 74.61 35.98 -208.82
C LEU A 664 74.51 37.26 -207.97
N ALA A 665 75.58 37.68 -207.30
CA ALA A 665 75.72 39.09 -206.88
C ALA A 665 75.96 40.05 -208.09
N VAL A 666 76.20 39.49 -209.28
CA VAL A 666 76.59 40.25 -210.49
C VAL A 666 75.41 40.44 -211.47
N ALA A 667 74.30 39.70 -211.32
CA ALA A 667 73.16 39.77 -212.25
C ALA A 667 72.08 40.80 -211.85
N ALA A 668 71.72 40.93 -210.56
CA ALA A 668 70.61 41.78 -210.13
C ALA A 668 70.96 43.27 -210.09
N SER A 669 72.12 43.66 -209.52
CA SER A 669 72.57 45.05 -209.50
C SER A 669 72.96 45.60 -210.89
N LYS A 670 73.08 44.74 -211.91
CA LYS A 670 73.28 45.15 -213.31
C LYS A 670 71.98 45.33 -214.09
N LEU A 671 70.85 44.80 -213.61
CA LEU A 671 69.56 44.94 -214.30
C LEU A 671 69.00 46.37 -214.20
N ALA A 672 69.26 47.06 -213.08
CA ALA A 672 68.82 48.44 -212.83
C ALA A 672 69.35 49.47 -213.86
N GLU A 673 70.47 49.17 -214.53
CA GLU A 673 71.07 50.03 -215.55
C GLU A 673 70.91 49.46 -216.98
N CYS A 674 70.96 48.14 -217.18
CA CYS A 674 70.77 47.54 -218.50
C CYS A 674 69.35 47.70 -219.09
N GLN A 675 68.31 47.91 -218.28
CA GLN A 675 66.94 48.10 -218.81
C GLN A 675 66.55 49.59 -219.00
N LYS A 676 67.25 50.53 -218.35
CA LYS A 676 67.21 51.95 -218.74
C LYS A 676 67.80 52.18 -220.14
N THR A 677 68.68 51.29 -220.61
CA THR A 677 69.14 51.27 -222.01
C THR A 677 68.04 50.84 -222.99
N ILE A 678 67.17 49.91 -222.60
CA ILE A 678 66.06 49.41 -223.45
C ILE A 678 65.00 50.51 -223.68
N SER A 679 64.76 51.39 -222.70
CA SER A 679 63.94 52.60 -222.87
C SER A 679 64.44 53.56 -223.96
N SER A 680 65.70 53.42 -224.41
CA SER A 680 66.29 54.22 -225.49
C SER A 680 66.31 53.51 -226.86
N LEU A 681 66.27 52.17 -226.90
CA LEU A 681 66.50 51.39 -228.13
C LEU A 681 65.30 50.53 -228.58
N GLY A 682 64.30 50.31 -227.71
CA GLY A 682 63.07 49.59 -228.06
C GLY A 682 62.13 50.33 -229.02
N ARG A 683 62.31 51.64 -229.25
CA ARG A 683 61.38 52.45 -230.07
C ARG A 683 61.49 52.19 -231.59
N GLN A 684 62.33 51.26 -232.03
CA GLN A 684 62.47 50.85 -233.44
C GLN A 684 61.75 49.54 -233.77
N LEU A 685 61.38 48.72 -232.79
CA LEU A 685 60.61 47.48 -232.96
C LEU A 685 59.54 47.44 -231.85
N LYS A 686 58.24 47.55 -232.11
CA LYS A 686 57.48 47.32 -233.36
C LYS A 686 57.62 45.90 -233.93
N SER A 687 57.44 44.92 -233.05
CA SER A 687 56.26 44.04 -233.19
C SER A 687 55.93 43.33 -231.87
N LEU A 688 54.68 43.48 -231.41
CA LEU A 688 54.01 42.76 -230.30
C LEU A 688 54.53 43.13 -228.88
N ALA A 689 53.72 43.51 -227.87
CA ALA A 689 52.44 43.00 -227.32
C ALA A 689 52.64 41.72 -226.46
N THR A 690 51.97 41.46 -225.33
CA THR A 690 50.84 42.07 -224.54
C THR A 690 50.93 41.52 -223.07
N LEU A 691 50.19 41.83 -222.00
CA LEU A 691 49.03 42.67 -221.57
C LEU A 691 49.25 42.89 -220.02
N GLU A 692 49.17 44.08 -219.40
CA GLU A 692 48.02 44.78 -218.75
C GLU A 692 47.35 44.06 -217.53
N ASP A 693 46.93 44.85 -216.52
CA ASP A 693 45.71 44.68 -215.67
C ASP A 693 45.57 43.53 -214.62
N PHE A 694 44.67 43.54 -213.61
CA PHE A 694 43.97 44.60 -212.82
C PHE A 694 43.39 44.04 -211.47
N LEU A 695 42.74 44.94 -210.69
CA LEU A 695 41.61 44.85 -209.72
C LEU A 695 40.83 43.53 -209.37
N ILE A 696 40.01 43.63 -208.29
CA ILE A 696 38.58 43.19 -208.15
C ILE A 696 38.17 41.89 -207.35
N ASP A 697 37.40 42.12 -206.25
CA ASP A 697 36.11 41.52 -205.75
C ASP A 697 35.76 40.08 -205.23
N PHE A 698 34.73 40.12 -204.34
CA PHE A 698 33.46 39.32 -204.15
C PHE A 698 33.27 37.98 -203.36
N ASP A 699 32.20 38.03 -202.52
CA ASP A 699 31.12 37.06 -202.14
C ASP A 699 31.26 35.78 -201.24
N LYS A 700 30.57 35.80 -200.07
CA LYS A 700 29.26 35.16 -199.68
C LYS A 700 28.88 33.69 -200.13
N PRO A 701 27.81 33.03 -199.57
CA PRO A 701 27.21 33.03 -198.20
C PRO A 701 26.56 31.67 -197.67
N VAL A 702 25.95 31.70 -196.45
CA VAL A 702 24.57 31.18 -196.09
C VAL A 702 24.30 29.82 -195.36
N ASN A 703 23.34 29.86 -194.38
CA ASN A 703 22.44 28.81 -193.79
C ASN A 703 22.98 27.64 -192.89
N LEU A 704 22.21 27.01 -191.97
CA LEU A 704 21.01 27.35 -191.13
C LEU A 704 20.72 26.24 -190.04
N THR A 705 19.87 26.53 -189.02
CA THR A 705 19.19 25.61 -188.04
C THR A 705 20.07 24.73 -187.11
N ASN A 706 19.82 24.47 -185.81
CA ASN A 706 18.84 24.85 -184.75
C ASN A 706 19.58 24.77 -183.37
N ASP A 707 19.20 25.31 -182.20
CA ASP A 707 17.94 25.80 -181.56
C ASP A 707 17.24 24.80 -180.59
N GLY A 708 16.69 25.31 -179.45
CA GLY A 708 15.88 24.58 -178.45
C GLY A 708 16.26 24.71 -176.96
N LEU A 709 15.58 25.59 -176.21
CA LEU A 709 15.42 25.62 -174.72
C LEU A 709 13.93 25.27 -174.39
N PRO A 710 13.51 24.77 -173.19
CA PRO A 710 13.32 25.66 -172.02
C PRO A 710 13.24 25.05 -170.57
N SER A 711 13.39 25.92 -169.56
CA SER A 711 12.71 25.99 -168.22
C SER A 711 12.25 24.75 -167.41
N SER A 712 12.55 24.72 -166.08
CA SER A 712 11.59 25.06 -164.98
C SER A 712 11.77 24.35 -163.61
N ARG A 713 11.70 25.15 -162.54
CA ARG A 713 11.65 24.91 -161.07
C ARG A 713 10.99 23.64 -160.48
N ARG A 714 11.70 23.02 -159.52
CA ARG A 714 11.39 22.83 -158.05
C ARG A 714 12.59 22.08 -157.39
N GLY A 715 12.87 22.07 -156.09
CA GLY A 715 12.06 22.25 -154.86
C GLY A 715 11.94 20.89 -154.15
N PHE A 716 12.11 20.70 -152.84
CA PHE A 716 12.09 21.65 -151.70
C PHE A 716 13.04 21.19 -150.55
N GLN A 717 12.85 21.79 -149.36
CA GLN A 717 13.41 21.47 -148.02
C GLN A 717 13.77 20.00 -147.77
#